data_AF-A0A965A8Y2-F1
#
_entry.id   AF-A0A965A8Y2-F1
#
_cell.length_a   1.000
_cell.length_b   1.000
_cell.length_c   1.000
_cell.angle_alpha   90.00
_cell.angle_beta   90.00
_cell.angle_gamma   90.00
#
_symmetry.space_group_name_H-M   'P 1'
#
loop_
_entity.id
_entity.type
_entity.pdbx_description
1 polymer ?
#
loop_
_entity_poly.entity_id
_entity_poly.type
_entity_poly.pdbx_seq_one_letter_code
_entity_poly.pdbx_strand_id
1 'polypeptide(L)'
;TFEHIEGDKKLGFDKVIMLAGGIGYGKAEDAQKEHLQAGDKIVLLGGDNYRIGMGGGAVSSVATGEYGNAIELNAIQRSNPEMQKRAMNAIRAMAEMEKNPIVSIHDHGAGGHFNCLSELLEETGGNIDTSKIPVGDPTLSQREILSNESQERMGLAIKDKDIAFLQRVAERERSPMYVIGEATGDQQLVFGKATETHKPINFKVEHLLGSSPKTILTDAATTSNYNEVNYDASKLEQYINQVLQLEAVACKDWLTNKVDRSVTGRVATQQTCGAIQLPLNNVGVMALDFVSHTGIATANGHAPGAALVDAKAGSQLAIAEALTNIVFAPLTHGLKGVSLSANWMWPAKQQGENARLYEAVQAVSDFALALGINIPTGKDSLSMTQKYPNGEVVLSPGTVIISAVAEVNDVRKTISPALQPKAGSQLIYIDFSKDKKKLGGSSLAQVLSALGKATPTITDAAYFANAFNAVQQLIQQNLVLAGHDISSGGLITTLLEMCFPTPGIGLNINHTFDADVVKALFSENPGVVLQIENSAAEKFLQNNNIDFIVLGEVTNTRTLSIANHQFSIDALSDVWFKTSFLFDQKQRKKGHALKRFENYKQQKLDYTFPKTFTGRLADYGLSNTRTSKSNIKAAIIREKGSNGEREMAYALHLAGFDVKDVHMTDLISGREDLRDVNMIAFVGGFSNSDVLGSAKGWAGAFLYNEKAKLALDNFYKRNDTLSLGVCNGCQLMMELGLLYPELGDKHPRMHHNGSGRYESAFVNMSVPENNSVMLSTYAGTRLGVWLAHGEGRFQLKDQKNYTVAARFSYEQYPGNPNDSDFATAALCSADGRHLAIMPHIERSLFAWNWPYYPAGKQQHEVSPWIEAFVNARKWVAEKVTSK
;
A
#
# COMPACT_ATOMS: atom_id res chain seq x y z
N THR A 1 -21.04 10.53 -0.65
CA THR A 1 -21.29 9.24 -1.32
C THR A 1 -22.13 9.43 -2.57
N PHE A 2 -21.99 8.54 -3.57
CA PHE A 2 -22.84 8.57 -4.78
C PHE A 2 -24.22 8.01 -4.45
N GLU A 3 -25.24 8.84 -4.65
CA GLU A 3 -26.66 8.51 -4.46
C GLU A 3 -27.42 9.19 -5.60
N HIS A 4 -28.30 8.44 -6.28
CA HIS A 4 -29.15 8.98 -7.35
C HIS A 4 -30.53 8.35 -7.30
N ILE A 5 -31.56 9.14 -7.53
CA ILE A 5 -32.95 8.68 -7.62
C ILE A 5 -33.49 9.08 -8.99
N GLU A 6 -33.96 8.10 -9.76
CA GLU A 6 -34.58 8.32 -11.07
C GLU A 6 -35.88 7.51 -11.17
N GLY A 7 -37.02 8.19 -11.22
CA GLY A 7 -38.32 7.53 -11.11
C GLY A 7 -38.40 6.67 -9.84
N ASP A 8 -38.71 5.38 -10.00
CA ASP A 8 -38.79 4.42 -8.89
C ASP A 8 -37.44 3.74 -8.54
N LYS A 9 -36.36 4.04 -9.28
CA LYS A 9 -35.05 3.43 -9.06
C LYS A 9 -34.21 4.26 -8.08
N LYS A 10 -33.74 3.60 -7.03
CA LYS A 10 -32.75 4.14 -6.09
C LYS A 10 -31.38 3.51 -6.35
N LEU A 11 -30.40 4.34 -6.62
CA LEU A 11 -29.04 3.93 -6.97
C LEU A 11 -28.06 4.40 -5.90
N GLY A 12 -27.25 3.49 -5.38
CA GLY A 12 -26.32 3.79 -4.30
C GLY A 12 -25.49 2.58 -3.84
N PHE A 13 -24.43 2.86 -3.06
CA PHE A 13 -23.52 1.84 -2.52
C PHE A 13 -23.85 1.45 -1.08
N ASP A 14 -25.14 1.28 -0.75
CA ASP A 14 -25.58 0.79 0.58
C ASP A 14 -24.95 -0.56 0.91
N LYS A 15 -24.89 -1.45 -0.09
CA LYS A 15 -23.93 -2.56 -0.09
C LYS A 15 -22.60 -2.04 -0.64
N VAL A 16 -21.64 -1.81 0.25
CA VAL A 16 -20.37 -1.17 -0.08
C VAL A 16 -19.45 -2.08 -0.89
N ILE A 17 -18.59 -1.46 -1.70
CA ILE A 17 -17.44 -2.13 -2.30
C ILE A 17 -16.25 -1.96 -1.34
N MET A 18 -15.73 -3.08 -0.83
CA MET A 18 -14.45 -3.13 -0.13
C MET A 18 -13.49 -3.96 -0.98
N LEU A 19 -12.54 -3.29 -1.63
CA LEU A 19 -11.55 -3.92 -2.50
C LEU A 19 -10.18 -3.91 -1.81
N ALA A 20 -9.54 -5.07 -1.75
CA ALA A 20 -8.14 -5.21 -1.36
C ALA A 20 -7.40 -5.97 -2.46
N GLY A 21 -6.26 -5.41 -2.87
CA GLY A 21 -5.35 -6.01 -3.84
C GLY A 21 -3.91 -5.80 -3.38
N GLY A 22 -2.99 -6.58 -3.95
CA GLY A 22 -1.58 -6.48 -3.63
C GLY A 22 -0.73 -7.05 -4.76
N ILE A 23 0.53 -6.64 -4.78
CA ILE A 23 1.56 -7.20 -5.64
C ILE A 23 2.59 -7.94 -4.80
N GLY A 24 3.10 -9.02 -5.37
CA GLY A 24 4.20 -9.80 -4.82
C GLY A 24 5.18 -10.17 -5.92
N TYR A 25 6.33 -10.72 -5.53
CA TYR A 25 7.31 -11.27 -6.46
C TYR A 25 7.75 -12.63 -5.93
N GLY A 26 8.16 -13.49 -6.84
CA GLY A 26 8.68 -14.83 -6.57
C GLY A 26 9.65 -15.24 -7.66
N LYS A 27 10.36 -16.35 -7.45
CA LYS A 27 11.20 -16.92 -8.50
C LYS A 27 10.31 -17.49 -9.59
N ALA A 28 10.77 -17.39 -10.85
CA ALA A 28 10.02 -17.92 -11.98
C ALA A 28 9.77 -19.43 -11.87
N GLU A 29 10.73 -20.18 -11.32
CA GLU A 29 10.61 -21.64 -11.08
C GLU A 29 9.50 -22.00 -10.09
N ASP A 30 9.18 -21.12 -9.14
CA ASP A 30 8.15 -21.32 -8.12
C ASP A 30 6.75 -20.84 -8.56
N ALA A 31 6.63 -20.25 -9.76
CA ALA A 31 5.36 -19.71 -10.25
C ALA A 31 4.39 -20.80 -10.75
N GLN A 32 4.89 -22.00 -11.03
CA GLN A 32 4.10 -23.18 -11.37
C GLN A 32 4.12 -24.14 -10.18
N LYS A 33 2.95 -24.59 -9.72
CA LYS A 33 2.85 -25.56 -8.63
C LYS A 33 3.38 -26.92 -9.11
N GLU A 34 4.10 -27.64 -8.26
CA GLU A 34 4.44 -29.04 -8.52
C GLU A 34 3.21 -29.94 -8.28
N HIS A 35 3.16 -31.07 -8.97
CA HIS A 35 2.13 -32.09 -8.77
C HIS A 35 2.41 -32.92 -7.52
N LEU A 36 1.38 -33.16 -6.72
CA LEU A 36 1.49 -34.00 -5.52
C LEU A 36 1.73 -35.47 -5.90
N GLN A 37 2.45 -36.17 -5.04
CA GLN A 37 2.69 -37.61 -5.14
C GLN A 37 2.14 -38.33 -3.91
N ALA A 38 1.78 -39.60 -4.06
CA ALA A 38 1.41 -40.44 -2.93
C ALA A 38 2.53 -40.43 -1.86
N GLY A 39 2.15 -40.18 -0.61
CA GLY A 39 3.07 -40.03 0.51
C GLY A 39 3.51 -38.59 0.81
N ASP A 40 3.24 -37.62 -0.06
CA ASP A 40 3.43 -36.20 0.27
C ASP A 40 2.55 -35.83 1.48
N LYS A 41 3.13 -35.07 2.40
CA LYS A 41 2.50 -34.69 3.66
C LYS A 41 1.70 -33.41 3.49
N ILE A 42 0.52 -33.40 4.07
CA ILE A 42 -0.35 -32.23 4.11
C ILE A 42 -0.19 -31.55 5.46
N VAL A 43 0.17 -30.28 5.40
CA VAL A 43 0.49 -29.46 6.56
C VAL A 43 -0.44 -28.24 6.59
N LEU A 44 -0.88 -27.91 7.79
CA LEU A 44 -1.56 -26.66 8.09
C LEU A 44 -0.60 -25.73 8.85
N LEU A 45 -0.43 -24.52 8.34
CA LEU A 45 0.22 -23.42 9.05
C LEU A 45 -0.82 -22.38 9.47
N GLY A 46 -0.70 -21.84 10.70
CA GLY A 46 -1.46 -20.66 11.12
C GLY A 46 -2.37 -20.84 12.33
N GLY A 47 -3.48 -20.09 12.34
CA GLY A 47 -4.36 -19.93 13.52
C GLY A 47 -5.29 -21.11 13.83
N ASP A 48 -5.83 -21.11 15.06
CA ASP A 48 -6.78 -22.12 15.55
C ASP A 48 -8.19 -21.94 14.95
N ASN A 49 -8.99 -23.00 15.00
CA ASN A 49 -10.37 -23.00 14.53
C ASN A 49 -11.33 -22.42 15.58
N TYR A 50 -12.16 -21.46 15.14
CA TYR A 50 -13.27 -20.87 15.88
C TYR A 50 -14.55 -20.88 15.03
N ARG A 51 -15.71 -20.66 15.65
CA ARG A 51 -17.00 -20.47 14.94
C ARG A 51 -17.04 -19.10 14.26
N ILE A 52 -16.33 -18.95 13.14
CA ILE A 52 -16.21 -17.71 12.35
C ILE A 52 -16.63 -18.00 10.90
N GLY A 53 -17.37 -17.08 10.29
CA GLY A 53 -17.64 -17.13 8.85
C GLY A 53 -18.43 -18.35 8.38
N MET A 54 -19.23 -18.97 9.25
CA MET A 54 -19.93 -20.21 8.92
C MET A 54 -20.91 -20.00 7.77
N GLY A 55 -20.55 -20.50 6.58
CA GLY A 55 -21.33 -20.32 5.35
C GLY A 55 -21.20 -18.93 4.72
N GLY A 56 -20.10 -18.21 4.97
CA GLY A 56 -19.84 -16.88 4.41
C GLY A 56 -19.99 -16.81 2.88
N GLY A 57 -19.56 -17.85 2.16
CA GLY A 57 -19.80 -18.00 0.72
C GLY A 57 -21.30 -17.94 0.32
N ALA A 58 -22.17 -18.64 1.04
CA ALA A 58 -23.62 -18.62 0.80
C ALA A 58 -24.26 -17.27 1.19
N VAL A 59 -23.80 -16.66 2.29
CA VAL A 59 -24.29 -15.35 2.77
C VAL A 59 -23.84 -14.20 1.84
N SER A 60 -22.66 -14.31 1.22
CA SER A 60 -22.18 -13.32 0.24
C SER A 60 -22.96 -13.34 -1.09
N SER A 61 -23.58 -14.48 -1.40
CA SER A 61 -24.28 -14.76 -2.65
C SER A 61 -25.76 -14.35 -2.66
N VAL A 62 -26.26 -13.83 -1.54
CA VAL A 62 -27.66 -13.37 -1.36
C VAL A 62 -27.73 -11.86 -1.18
N ALA A 63 -28.93 -11.29 -1.33
CA ALA A 63 -29.14 -9.87 -1.06
C ALA A 63 -29.02 -9.62 0.45
N THR A 64 -28.36 -8.52 0.84
CA THR A 64 -28.26 -8.14 2.25
C THR A 64 -29.65 -7.77 2.78
N GLY A 65 -30.01 -8.27 3.98
CA GLY A 65 -31.32 -8.03 4.61
C GLY A 65 -32.40 -9.08 4.34
N GLU A 66 -32.10 -10.14 3.57
CA GLU A 66 -33.06 -11.21 3.23
C GLU A 66 -33.24 -12.27 4.33
N TYR A 67 -32.37 -12.31 5.35
CA TYR A 67 -32.34 -13.34 6.40
C TYR A 67 -32.30 -12.74 7.83
N GLY A 68 -32.75 -13.51 8.84
CA GLY A 68 -32.82 -13.06 10.25
C GLY A 68 -31.48 -13.03 11.02
N ASN A 69 -31.46 -12.36 12.18
CA ASN A 69 -30.29 -12.04 13.03
C ASN A 69 -29.25 -13.16 13.26
N ALA A 70 -29.64 -14.45 13.28
CA ALA A 70 -28.70 -15.55 13.50
C ALA A 70 -27.72 -15.76 12.32
N ILE A 71 -28.08 -15.33 11.11
CA ILE A 71 -27.24 -15.43 9.91
C ILE A 71 -26.27 -14.24 9.81
N GLU A 72 -26.62 -13.08 10.37
CA GLU A 72 -25.77 -11.87 10.34
C GLU A 72 -24.52 -12.01 11.22
N LEU A 73 -24.59 -12.73 12.34
CA LEU A 73 -23.41 -13.01 13.18
C LEU A 73 -22.36 -13.85 12.45
N ASN A 74 -22.76 -14.70 11.49
CA ASN A 74 -21.82 -15.47 10.67
C ASN A 74 -21.07 -14.60 9.66
N ALA A 75 -21.53 -13.38 9.37
CA ALA A 75 -20.83 -12.45 8.49
C ALA A 75 -19.71 -11.66 9.19
N ILE A 76 -19.61 -11.74 10.52
CA ILE A 76 -18.56 -11.07 11.30
C ILE A 76 -17.26 -11.85 11.16
N GLN A 77 -16.28 -11.23 10.52
CA GLN A 77 -14.92 -11.75 10.38
C GLN A 77 -14.01 -11.29 11.53
N ARG A 78 -12.90 -12.01 11.74
CA ARG A 78 -11.88 -11.68 12.75
C ARG A 78 -10.49 -11.84 12.15
N SER A 79 -9.69 -10.79 12.23
CA SER A 79 -8.30 -10.80 11.76
C SER A 79 -7.28 -10.84 12.90
N ASN A 80 -6.13 -11.44 12.62
CA ASN A 80 -4.92 -11.42 13.43
C ASN A 80 -3.67 -11.30 12.54
N PRO A 81 -3.32 -10.09 12.07
CA PRO A 81 -2.22 -9.90 11.11
C PRO A 81 -0.84 -10.40 11.58
N GLU A 82 -0.59 -10.47 12.89
CA GLU A 82 0.68 -11.02 13.42
C GLU A 82 0.79 -12.53 13.17
N MET A 83 -0.32 -13.27 13.25
CA MET A 83 -0.36 -14.69 12.90
C MET A 83 -0.02 -14.89 11.42
N GLN A 84 -0.60 -14.07 10.54
CA GLN A 84 -0.30 -14.10 9.11
C GLN A 84 1.18 -13.79 8.85
N LYS A 85 1.78 -12.82 9.55
CA LYS A 85 3.20 -12.51 9.43
C LYS A 85 4.09 -13.67 9.88
N ARG A 86 3.72 -14.41 10.94
CA ARG A 86 4.46 -15.61 11.39
C ARG A 86 4.41 -16.73 10.36
N ALA A 87 3.21 -17.04 9.84
CA ALA A 87 3.05 -18.03 8.77
C ALA A 87 3.82 -17.64 7.51
N MET A 88 3.73 -16.36 7.11
CA MET A 88 4.46 -15.82 5.96
C MET A 88 5.98 -15.92 6.16
N ASN A 89 6.51 -15.64 7.35
CA ASN A 89 7.95 -15.78 7.60
C ASN A 89 8.43 -17.24 7.48
N ALA A 90 7.63 -18.22 7.92
CA ALA A 90 7.95 -19.63 7.77
C ALA A 90 7.94 -20.06 6.29
N ILE A 91 6.91 -19.64 5.53
CA ILE A 91 6.81 -19.90 4.09
C ILE A 91 7.97 -19.24 3.33
N ARG A 92 8.25 -17.97 3.63
CA ARG A 92 9.35 -17.19 3.03
C ARG A 92 10.69 -17.87 3.24
N ALA A 93 10.96 -18.40 4.43
CA ALA A 93 12.19 -19.11 4.71
C ALA A 93 12.36 -20.38 3.85
N MET A 94 11.27 -21.02 3.41
CA MET A 94 11.31 -22.13 2.44
C MET A 94 11.53 -21.62 1.01
N ALA A 95 10.76 -20.62 0.59
CA ALA A 95 10.83 -20.05 -0.76
C ALA A 95 12.20 -19.43 -1.09
N GLU A 96 12.89 -18.91 -0.08
CA GLU A 96 14.22 -18.30 -0.24
C GLU A 96 15.38 -19.29 -0.12
N MET A 97 15.10 -20.58 0.08
CA MET A 97 16.12 -21.62 -0.04
C MET A 97 16.62 -21.70 -1.49
N GLU A 98 17.79 -22.29 -1.69
CA GLU A 98 18.29 -22.62 -3.03
C GLU A 98 17.30 -23.53 -3.76
N LYS A 99 16.74 -24.52 -3.05
CA LYS A 99 15.64 -25.37 -3.51
C LYS A 99 14.45 -25.26 -2.58
N ASN A 100 13.33 -24.77 -3.09
CA ASN A 100 12.07 -24.69 -2.36
C ASN A 100 11.50 -26.10 -2.13
N PRO A 101 11.29 -26.55 -0.87
CA PRO A 101 10.74 -27.86 -0.58
C PRO A 101 9.20 -27.93 -0.68
N ILE A 102 8.50 -26.80 -0.79
CA ILE A 102 7.04 -26.76 -0.88
C ILE A 102 6.63 -27.22 -2.28
N VAL A 103 5.86 -28.30 -2.36
CA VAL A 103 5.34 -28.86 -3.62
C VAL A 103 4.17 -28.00 -4.11
N SER A 104 3.24 -27.71 -3.21
CA SER A 104 2.06 -26.90 -3.49
C SER A 104 1.58 -26.19 -2.22
N ILE A 105 0.95 -25.04 -2.39
CA ILE A 105 0.43 -24.20 -1.30
C ILE A 105 -0.92 -23.60 -1.71
N HIS A 106 -1.82 -23.44 -0.75
CA HIS A 106 -3.16 -22.89 -0.96
C HIS A 106 -3.68 -22.16 0.28
N ASP A 107 -4.33 -21.01 0.08
CA ASP A 107 -4.94 -20.23 1.15
C ASP A 107 -6.25 -20.84 1.65
N HIS A 108 -6.58 -20.54 2.90
CA HIS A 108 -7.90 -20.83 3.47
C HIS A 108 -8.77 -19.59 3.36
N GLY A 109 -9.76 -19.66 2.49
CA GLY A 109 -10.79 -18.62 2.31
C GLY A 109 -12.19 -19.15 2.58
N ALA A 110 -13.10 -18.90 1.64
CA ALA A 110 -14.48 -19.37 1.71
C ALA A 110 -14.53 -20.92 1.77
N GLY A 111 -15.40 -21.45 2.63
CA GLY A 111 -15.49 -22.91 2.84
C GLY A 111 -14.37 -23.53 3.69
N GLY A 112 -13.39 -22.74 4.14
CA GLY A 112 -12.43 -23.14 5.17
C GLY A 112 -11.49 -24.28 4.79
N HIS A 113 -11.25 -25.19 5.74
CA HIS A 113 -10.38 -26.36 5.55
C HIS A 113 -10.87 -27.27 4.43
N PHE A 114 -12.18 -27.45 4.32
CA PHE A 114 -12.75 -28.36 3.33
C PHE A 114 -12.40 -27.91 1.91
N ASN A 115 -12.61 -26.63 1.57
CA ASN A 115 -12.27 -26.12 0.24
C ASN A 115 -10.76 -26.23 -0.04
N CYS A 116 -9.95 -25.56 0.79
CA CYS A 116 -8.49 -25.50 0.62
C CYS A 116 -7.84 -26.89 0.51
N LEU A 117 -8.18 -27.82 1.39
CA LEU A 117 -7.54 -29.14 1.43
C LEU A 117 -8.06 -30.06 0.33
N SER A 118 -9.33 -29.92 -0.09
CA SER A 118 -9.85 -30.69 -1.23
C SER A 118 -9.24 -30.25 -2.56
N GLU A 119 -9.05 -28.94 -2.78
CA GLU A 119 -8.33 -28.40 -3.94
C GLU A 119 -6.87 -28.84 -3.95
N LEU A 120 -6.20 -28.83 -2.79
CA LEU A 120 -4.81 -29.28 -2.67
C LEU A 120 -4.65 -30.78 -3.01
N LEU A 121 -5.66 -31.59 -2.69
CA LEU A 121 -5.66 -33.05 -2.89
C LEU A 121 -6.41 -33.49 -4.14
N GLU A 122 -6.84 -32.56 -5.00
CA GLU A 122 -7.68 -32.85 -6.17
C GLU A 122 -7.07 -33.93 -7.08
N GLU A 123 -5.78 -33.84 -7.35
CA GLU A 123 -5.12 -34.76 -8.30
C GLU A 123 -4.82 -36.15 -7.73
N THR A 124 -4.86 -36.33 -6.41
CA THR A 124 -4.33 -37.53 -5.75
C THR A 124 -5.34 -38.23 -4.85
N GLY A 125 -6.33 -37.52 -4.31
CA GLY A 125 -7.00 -37.94 -3.09
C GLY A 125 -6.07 -37.88 -1.88
N GLY A 126 -6.63 -38.02 -0.69
CA GLY A 126 -5.83 -38.00 0.52
C GLY A 126 -6.63 -38.21 1.80
N ASN A 127 -5.88 -38.47 2.86
CA ASN A 127 -6.40 -38.67 4.21
C ASN A 127 -6.05 -37.47 5.08
N ILE A 128 -7.07 -36.77 5.58
CA ILE A 128 -6.95 -35.69 6.56
C ILE A 128 -7.44 -36.18 7.92
N ASP A 129 -6.54 -36.17 8.91
CA ASP A 129 -6.84 -36.50 10.30
C ASP A 129 -7.33 -35.25 11.04
N THR A 130 -8.65 -35.16 11.22
CA THR A 130 -9.29 -34.01 11.88
C THR A 130 -8.93 -33.87 13.35
N SER A 131 -8.34 -34.90 13.99
CA SER A 131 -7.83 -34.77 15.37
C SER A 131 -6.56 -33.94 15.48
N LYS A 132 -5.84 -33.73 14.36
CA LYS A 132 -4.60 -32.95 14.32
C LYS A 132 -4.82 -31.49 13.92
N ILE A 133 -6.05 -31.12 13.58
CA ILE A 133 -6.43 -29.75 13.27
C ILE A 133 -6.56 -28.96 14.60
N PRO A 134 -5.98 -27.75 14.72
CA PRO A 134 -6.02 -26.97 15.95
C PRO A 134 -7.42 -26.43 16.23
N VAL A 135 -7.97 -26.71 17.42
CA VAL A 135 -9.32 -26.29 17.81
C VAL A 135 -9.24 -25.28 18.96
N GLY A 136 -9.61 -24.03 18.69
CA GLY A 136 -9.64 -22.95 19.68
C GLY A 136 -10.95 -22.90 20.48
N ASP A 137 -12.04 -23.39 19.89
CA ASP A 137 -13.34 -23.59 20.56
C ASP A 137 -13.67 -25.10 20.62
N PRO A 138 -13.61 -25.74 21.80
CA PRO A 138 -13.85 -27.18 21.92
C PRO A 138 -15.31 -27.60 21.65
N THR A 139 -16.23 -26.65 21.50
CA THR A 139 -17.64 -26.93 21.21
C THR A 139 -17.94 -27.15 19.73
N LEU A 140 -16.94 -26.98 18.85
CA LEU A 140 -17.13 -27.13 17.41
C LEU A 140 -17.42 -28.58 17.02
N SER A 141 -18.49 -28.75 16.26
CA SER A 141 -18.79 -30.00 15.54
C SER A 141 -17.77 -30.26 14.43
N GLN A 142 -17.68 -31.49 13.93
CA GLN A 142 -16.81 -31.83 12.79
C GLN A 142 -17.15 -30.98 11.54
N ARG A 143 -18.43 -30.68 11.31
CA ARG A 143 -18.86 -29.77 10.23
C ARG A 143 -18.24 -28.39 10.42
N GLU A 144 -18.34 -27.81 11.61
CA GLU A 144 -17.81 -26.47 11.89
C GLU A 144 -16.29 -26.45 11.84
N ILE A 145 -15.60 -27.49 12.30
CA ILE A 145 -14.14 -27.62 12.16
C ILE A 145 -13.75 -27.57 10.68
N LEU A 146 -14.44 -28.30 9.80
CA LEU A 146 -14.08 -28.36 8.39
C LEU A 146 -14.48 -27.11 7.59
N SER A 147 -15.59 -26.44 7.95
CA SER A 147 -16.17 -25.37 7.13
C SER A 147 -16.05 -23.96 7.69
N ASN A 148 -15.43 -23.75 8.86
CA ASN A 148 -15.24 -22.39 9.39
C ASN A 148 -14.22 -21.61 8.55
N GLU A 149 -14.45 -20.31 8.45
CA GLU A 149 -13.60 -19.37 7.71
C GLU A 149 -12.72 -18.56 8.67
N SER A 150 -12.19 -19.21 9.72
CA SER A 150 -11.16 -18.60 10.57
C SER A 150 -9.97 -18.16 9.72
N GLN A 151 -9.43 -16.97 10.01
CA GLN A 151 -8.43 -16.31 9.18
C GLN A 151 -6.99 -16.81 9.48
N GLU A 152 -6.03 -16.32 8.69
CA GLU A 152 -4.58 -16.55 8.84
C GLU A 152 -4.15 -18.03 8.84
N ARG A 153 -4.70 -18.82 7.92
CA ARG A 153 -4.35 -20.23 7.71
C ARG A 153 -3.89 -20.50 6.28
N MET A 154 -2.95 -21.43 6.13
CA MET A 154 -2.39 -21.85 4.85
C MET A 154 -2.22 -23.37 4.82
N GLY A 155 -2.68 -24.02 3.75
CA GLY A 155 -2.47 -25.44 3.50
C GLY A 155 -1.26 -25.62 2.58
N LEU A 156 -0.41 -26.59 2.88
CA LEU A 156 0.76 -26.89 2.07
C LEU A 156 1.02 -28.38 1.94
N ALA A 157 1.51 -28.78 0.77
CA ALA A 157 2.01 -30.11 0.47
C ALA A 157 3.54 -30.09 0.44
N ILE A 158 4.17 -31.04 1.13
CA ILE A 158 5.62 -31.11 1.27
C ILE A 158 6.08 -32.56 1.44
N LYS A 159 7.29 -32.87 1.00
CA LYS A 159 7.88 -34.20 1.14
C LYS A 159 8.21 -34.51 2.60
N ASP A 160 8.01 -35.76 3.01
CA ASP A 160 8.23 -36.22 4.39
C ASP A 160 9.63 -35.87 4.94
N LYS A 161 10.66 -36.02 4.11
CA LYS A 161 12.06 -35.69 4.47
C LYS A 161 12.27 -34.23 4.87
N ASP A 162 11.42 -33.31 4.40
CA ASP A 162 11.56 -31.87 4.59
C ASP A 162 10.72 -31.35 5.77
N ILE A 163 9.80 -32.18 6.32
CA ILE A 163 8.94 -31.83 7.47
C ILE A 163 9.76 -31.38 8.69
N ALA A 164 10.81 -32.12 9.02
CA ALA A 164 11.63 -31.80 10.19
C ALA A 164 12.34 -30.44 10.05
N PHE A 165 12.66 -30.02 8.81
CA PHE A 165 13.23 -28.71 8.57
C PHE A 165 12.18 -27.60 8.70
N LEU A 166 11.02 -27.77 8.06
CA LEU A 166 9.91 -26.83 8.19
C LEU A 166 9.46 -26.66 9.64
N GLN A 167 9.38 -27.73 10.42
CA GLN A 167 9.03 -27.68 11.85
C GLN A 167 10.02 -26.83 12.65
N ARG A 168 11.33 -26.98 12.44
CA ARG A 168 12.36 -26.14 13.11
C ARG A 168 12.22 -24.66 12.75
N VAL A 169 11.89 -24.38 11.49
CA VAL A 169 11.67 -23.00 11.02
C VAL A 169 10.39 -22.42 11.62
N ALA A 170 9.29 -23.18 11.59
CA ALA A 170 8.02 -22.80 12.17
C ALA A 170 8.16 -22.51 13.68
N GLU A 171 8.87 -23.35 14.43
CA GLU A 171 9.19 -23.12 15.84
C GLU A 171 10.04 -21.86 16.06
N ARG A 172 11.05 -21.63 15.20
CA ARG A 172 11.87 -20.41 15.26
C ARG A 172 11.02 -19.16 15.07
N GLU A 173 10.19 -19.14 14.04
CA GLU A 173 9.27 -18.03 13.69
C GLU A 173 8.01 -18.00 14.58
N ARG A 174 7.87 -18.97 15.49
CA ARG A 174 6.68 -19.19 16.32
C ARG A 174 5.41 -19.36 15.50
N SER A 175 5.48 -19.84 14.27
CA SER A 175 4.31 -20.16 13.44
C SER A 175 3.76 -21.54 13.85
N PRO A 176 2.48 -21.67 14.25
CA PRO A 176 1.90 -22.97 14.53
C PRO A 176 1.87 -23.82 13.26
N MET A 177 2.27 -25.09 13.38
CA MET A 177 2.39 -26.04 12.28
C MET A 177 1.82 -27.39 12.71
N TYR A 178 1.01 -27.99 11.83
CA TYR A 178 0.36 -29.28 12.07
C TYR A 178 0.48 -30.15 10.83
N VAL A 179 1.05 -31.35 10.96
CA VAL A 179 1.00 -32.37 9.89
C VAL A 179 -0.34 -33.09 10.01
N ILE A 180 -1.30 -32.66 9.19
CA ILE A 180 -2.70 -33.05 9.32
C ILE A 180 -3.10 -34.21 8.40
N GLY A 181 -2.26 -34.61 7.46
CA GLY A 181 -2.61 -35.68 6.53
C GLY A 181 -1.54 -36.04 5.53
N GLU A 182 -1.93 -36.81 4.52
CA GLU A 182 -1.08 -37.20 3.40
C GLU A 182 -1.89 -37.46 2.12
N ALA A 183 -1.25 -37.25 0.98
CA ALA A 183 -1.78 -37.63 -0.33
C ALA A 183 -1.67 -39.16 -0.51
N THR A 184 -2.71 -39.79 -1.03
CA THR A 184 -2.81 -41.26 -1.14
C THR A 184 -2.59 -41.78 -2.55
N GLY A 185 -2.96 -41.00 -3.58
CA GLY A 185 -2.89 -41.40 -4.99
C GLY A 185 -4.01 -42.35 -5.44
N ASP A 186 -5.00 -42.64 -4.58
CA ASP A 186 -6.13 -43.52 -4.86
C ASP A 186 -7.43 -42.78 -5.23
N GLN A 187 -7.37 -41.45 -5.35
CA GLN A 187 -8.50 -40.57 -5.67
C GLN A 187 -9.63 -40.60 -4.62
N GLN A 188 -9.34 -41.09 -3.41
CA GLN A 188 -10.27 -41.09 -2.28
C GLN A 188 -10.00 -39.88 -1.37
N LEU A 189 -11.02 -39.08 -1.07
CA LEU A 189 -10.95 -38.02 -0.08
C LEU A 189 -11.58 -38.48 1.23
N VAL A 190 -10.76 -38.52 2.27
CA VAL A 190 -11.19 -38.91 3.62
C VAL A 190 -10.85 -37.81 4.61
N PHE A 191 -11.85 -37.31 5.33
CA PHE A 191 -11.65 -36.43 6.48
C PHE A 191 -12.26 -37.10 7.70
N GLY A 192 -11.44 -37.41 8.70
CA GLY A 192 -11.88 -37.96 9.97
C GLY A 192 -10.75 -38.61 10.76
N LYS A 193 -10.99 -38.88 12.04
CA LYS A 193 -9.98 -39.52 12.90
C LYS A 193 -9.81 -40.96 12.51
N ALA A 194 -8.59 -41.49 12.42
CA ALA A 194 -8.33 -42.89 12.07
C ALA A 194 -9.20 -43.90 12.86
N THR A 195 -9.46 -43.61 14.14
CA THR A 195 -10.24 -44.45 15.06
C THR A 195 -11.76 -44.45 14.85
N GLU A 196 -12.30 -43.48 14.10
CA GLU A 196 -13.75 -43.39 13.86
C GLU A 196 -14.19 -44.37 12.76
N THR A 197 -15.25 -45.13 13.02
CA THR A 197 -15.86 -46.03 12.02
C THR A 197 -16.62 -45.27 10.94
N HIS A 198 -17.23 -44.14 11.31
CA HIS A 198 -17.92 -43.24 10.39
C HIS A 198 -17.13 -41.94 10.28
N LYS A 199 -16.49 -41.72 9.13
CA LYS A 199 -15.76 -40.50 8.83
C LYS A 199 -16.74 -39.40 8.37
N PRO A 200 -16.57 -38.14 8.82
CA PRO A 200 -17.36 -37.01 8.32
C PRO A 200 -17.41 -36.91 6.79
N ILE A 201 -16.27 -37.13 6.13
CA ILE A 201 -16.14 -37.16 4.68
C ILE A 201 -15.41 -38.43 4.27
N ASN A 202 -15.99 -39.19 3.34
CA ASN A 202 -15.38 -40.35 2.72
C ASN A 202 -16.03 -40.61 1.36
N PHE A 203 -15.50 -39.97 0.32
CA PHE A 203 -15.97 -40.16 -1.06
C PHE A 203 -14.81 -39.99 -2.04
N LYS A 204 -15.01 -40.41 -3.28
CA LYS A 204 -14.05 -40.15 -4.35
C LYS A 204 -14.05 -38.68 -4.75
N VAL A 205 -12.89 -38.14 -5.12
CA VAL A 205 -12.74 -36.75 -5.61
C VAL A 205 -13.77 -36.41 -6.68
N GLU A 206 -14.01 -37.33 -7.63
CA GLU A 206 -14.96 -37.15 -8.75
C GLU A 206 -16.40 -36.82 -8.31
N HIS A 207 -16.81 -37.25 -7.11
CA HIS A 207 -18.14 -36.97 -6.58
C HIS A 207 -18.28 -35.53 -6.05
N LEU A 208 -17.19 -34.90 -5.64
CA LEU A 208 -17.18 -33.51 -5.18
C LEU A 208 -17.20 -32.53 -6.35
N LEU A 209 -16.48 -32.86 -7.42
CA LEU A 209 -16.30 -32.02 -8.61
C LEU A 209 -17.37 -32.27 -9.69
N GLY A 210 -18.41 -33.03 -9.36
CA GLY A 210 -19.45 -33.45 -10.30
C GLY A 210 -20.06 -32.27 -11.09
N SER A 211 -20.17 -32.44 -12.40
CA SER A 211 -20.56 -31.41 -13.36
C SER A 211 -22.04 -31.04 -13.24
N SER A 212 -22.34 -29.96 -12.51
CA SER A 212 -23.66 -29.30 -12.63
C SER A 212 -23.88 -28.83 -14.07
N PRO A 213 -25.11 -28.90 -14.62
CA PRO A 213 -25.39 -28.36 -15.96
C PRO A 213 -25.01 -26.88 -16.07
N LYS A 214 -24.59 -26.44 -17.25
CA LYS A 214 -24.31 -25.03 -17.51
C LYS A 214 -25.55 -24.18 -17.22
N THR A 215 -25.41 -23.16 -16.38
CA THR A 215 -26.47 -22.18 -16.09
C THR A 215 -26.70 -21.31 -17.32
N ILE A 216 -27.94 -21.22 -17.79
CA ILE A 216 -28.37 -20.30 -18.85
C ILE A 216 -29.12 -19.15 -18.19
N LEU A 217 -28.60 -17.93 -18.29
CA LEU A 217 -29.26 -16.71 -17.83
C LEU A 217 -29.91 -16.01 -19.03
N THR A 218 -31.21 -15.73 -18.94
CA THR A 218 -31.95 -14.97 -19.96
C THR A 218 -32.39 -13.64 -19.38
N ASP A 219 -32.14 -12.56 -20.10
CA ASP A 219 -32.52 -11.20 -19.72
C ASP A 219 -32.75 -10.36 -20.99
N ALA A 220 -33.39 -9.20 -20.84
CA ALA A 220 -33.68 -8.28 -21.93
C ALA A 220 -32.93 -6.96 -21.76
N ALA A 221 -32.32 -6.46 -22.83
CA ALA A 221 -31.68 -5.16 -22.82
C ALA A 221 -32.69 -4.05 -22.51
N THR A 222 -32.33 -3.17 -21.58
CA THR A 222 -33.11 -1.98 -21.24
C THR A 222 -32.31 -0.73 -21.59
N THR A 223 -32.89 0.19 -22.36
CA THR A 223 -32.27 1.50 -22.62
C THR A 223 -32.52 2.45 -21.47
N SER A 224 -31.46 3.09 -20.98
CA SER A 224 -31.58 4.14 -19.97
C SER A 224 -31.79 5.49 -20.69
N ASN A 225 -32.82 6.25 -20.30
CA ASN A 225 -33.14 7.55 -20.92
C ASN A 225 -33.09 8.64 -19.85
N TYR A 226 -31.88 9.06 -19.49
CA TYR A 226 -31.68 10.13 -18.51
C TYR A 226 -31.84 11.52 -19.15
N ASN A 227 -32.16 12.52 -18.34
CA ASN A 227 -32.24 13.90 -18.80
C ASN A 227 -30.85 14.46 -19.16
N GLU A 228 -30.82 15.48 -20.01
CA GLU A 228 -29.58 16.21 -20.29
C GLU A 228 -29.06 16.94 -19.05
N VAL A 229 -27.74 17.07 -18.97
CA VAL A 229 -27.10 17.84 -17.90
C VAL A 229 -27.26 19.32 -18.24
N ASN A 230 -28.17 19.99 -17.52
CA ASN A 230 -28.44 21.41 -17.70
C ASN A 230 -27.61 22.23 -16.71
N TYR A 231 -26.89 23.23 -17.21
CA TYR A 231 -26.07 24.13 -16.41
C TYR A 231 -26.09 25.54 -16.97
N ASP A 232 -25.85 26.49 -16.08
CA ASP A 232 -25.64 27.90 -16.38
C ASP A 232 -24.14 28.21 -16.35
N ALA A 233 -23.60 28.68 -17.48
CA ALA A 233 -22.19 29.01 -17.64
C ALA A 233 -21.70 30.11 -16.66
N SER A 234 -22.60 30.98 -16.19
CA SER A 234 -22.25 32.03 -15.22
C SER A 234 -21.89 31.49 -13.83
N LYS A 235 -22.21 30.21 -13.54
CA LYS A 235 -21.99 29.57 -12.24
C LYS A 235 -20.72 28.71 -12.19
N LEU A 236 -19.78 28.92 -13.11
CA LEU A 236 -18.52 28.15 -13.18
C LEU A 236 -17.83 28.00 -11.82
N GLU A 237 -17.65 29.10 -11.08
CA GLU A 237 -17.01 29.08 -9.76
C GLU A 237 -17.78 28.23 -8.75
N GLN A 238 -19.12 28.30 -8.75
CA GLN A 238 -19.95 27.47 -7.88
C GLN A 238 -19.75 25.98 -8.20
N TYR A 239 -19.74 25.60 -9.47
CA TYR A 239 -19.54 24.22 -9.88
C TYR A 239 -18.16 23.70 -9.47
N ILE A 240 -17.10 24.50 -9.64
CA ILE A 240 -15.74 24.13 -9.19
C ILE A 240 -15.76 23.84 -7.68
N ASN A 241 -16.33 24.74 -6.87
CA ASN A 241 -16.41 24.57 -5.42
C ASN A 241 -17.20 23.31 -5.01
N GLN A 242 -18.29 22.99 -5.71
CA GLN A 242 -19.09 21.80 -5.43
C GLN A 242 -18.37 20.51 -5.85
N VAL A 243 -17.79 20.48 -7.05
CA VAL A 243 -17.06 19.32 -7.59
C VAL A 243 -15.85 19.01 -6.73
N LEU A 244 -15.06 19.99 -6.31
CA LEU A 244 -13.90 19.78 -5.44
C LEU A 244 -14.24 19.19 -4.06
N GLN A 245 -15.51 19.27 -3.63
CA GLN A 245 -15.97 18.69 -2.36
C GLN A 245 -16.59 17.30 -2.51
N LEU A 246 -16.84 16.82 -3.74
CA LEU A 246 -17.31 15.45 -3.98
C LEU A 246 -16.24 14.45 -3.55
N GLU A 247 -16.64 13.37 -2.87
CA GLU A 247 -15.71 12.34 -2.38
C GLU A 247 -14.81 11.75 -3.47
N ALA A 248 -15.31 11.59 -4.70
CA ALA A 248 -14.51 11.10 -5.83
C ALA A 248 -13.34 12.04 -6.15
N VAL A 249 -13.53 13.35 -6.00
CA VAL A 249 -12.55 14.41 -6.35
C VAL A 249 -11.74 14.88 -5.14
N ALA A 250 -12.41 15.16 -4.02
CA ALA A 250 -11.83 15.77 -2.83
C ALA A 250 -10.63 15.01 -2.27
N CYS A 251 -9.80 15.69 -1.49
CA CYS A 251 -8.58 15.14 -0.89
C CYS A 251 -8.80 13.81 -0.18
N LYS A 252 -7.91 12.84 -0.44
CA LYS A 252 -7.93 11.50 0.17
C LYS A 252 -7.01 11.36 1.38
N ASP A 253 -6.55 12.47 1.95
CA ASP A 253 -5.54 12.47 3.02
C ASP A 253 -5.99 11.69 4.26
N TRP A 254 -7.29 11.78 4.61
CA TRP A 254 -7.87 11.01 5.69
C TRP A 254 -7.71 9.51 5.50
N LEU A 255 -7.63 8.98 4.27
CA LEU A 255 -7.39 7.56 3.99
C LEU A 255 -5.89 7.20 4.09
N THR A 256 -5.02 8.07 3.61
CA THR A 256 -3.59 7.76 3.46
C THR A 256 -2.81 7.98 4.74
N ASN A 257 -3.13 9.02 5.54
CA ASN A 257 -2.32 9.47 6.67
C ASN A 257 -2.21 8.48 7.85
N LYS A 258 -3.04 7.43 7.85
CA LYS A 258 -3.16 6.41 8.90
C LYS A 258 -2.79 4.99 8.48
N VAL A 259 -2.17 4.83 7.30
CA VAL A 259 -1.68 3.54 6.78
C VAL A 259 -0.20 3.66 6.42
N ASP A 260 0.60 2.62 6.73
CA ASP A 260 2.04 2.61 6.42
C ASP A 260 2.27 2.74 4.91
N ARG A 261 3.21 3.60 4.52
CA ARG A 261 3.62 3.87 3.12
C ARG A 261 5.13 3.81 2.93
N SER A 262 5.83 3.09 3.79
CA SER A 262 7.29 3.08 3.91
C SER A 262 7.89 1.68 4.15
N VAL A 263 7.13 0.77 4.79
CA VAL A 263 7.60 -0.57 5.13
C VAL A 263 8.14 -1.32 3.91
N THR A 264 9.19 -2.12 4.15
CA THR A 264 10.14 -2.73 3.20
C THR A 264 11.26 -1.81 2.72
N GLY A 265 11.12 -0.48 2.86
CA GLY A 265 12.08 0.49 2.32
C GLY A 265 12.14 0.55 0.78
N ARG A 266 11.24 -0.17 0.09
CA ARG A 266 11.19 -0.28 -1.38
C ARG A 266 10.06 0.52 -2.02
N VAL A 267 9.32 1.30 -1.24
CA VAL A 267 8.28 2.19 -1.77
C VAL A 267 8.96 3.34 -2.51
N ALA A 268 8.92 3.32 -3.84
CA ALA A 268 9.54 4.34 -4.68
C ALA A 268 8.55 5.47 -5.02
N THR A 269 7.28 5.12 -5.25
CA THR A 269 6.21 6.10 -5.44
C THR A 269 4.99 5.70 -4.62
N GLN A 270 4.54 6.63 -3.80
CA GLN A 270 3.39 6.51 -2.91
C GLN A 270 2.41 7.64 -3.19
N GLN A 271 1.24 7.61 -2.56
CA GLN A 271 0.12 8.49 -2.87
C GLN A 271 0.48 9.98 -2.80
N THR A 272 1.29 10.42 -1.83
CA THR A 272 1.58 11.84 -1.64
C THR A 272 2.74 12.37 -2.47
N CYS A 273 2.63 13.61 -2.96
CA CYS A 273 3.63 14.27 -3.79
C CYS A 273 3.90 15.73 -3.38
N GLY A 274 5.00 16.28 -3.92
CA GLY A 274 5.46 17.66 -3.68
C GLY A 274 5.86 17.96 -2.25
N ALA A 275 6.25 19.21 -1.98
CA ALA A 275 6.76 19.63 -0.67
C ALA A 275 5.67 19.66 0.41
N ILE A 276 4.40 19.76 0.01
CA ILE A 276 3.23 19.77 0.92
C ILE A 276 2.76 18.35 1.25
N GLN A 277 3.15 17.33 0.46
CA GLN A 277 2.75 15.93 0.63
C GLN A 277 1.22 15.72 0.54
N LEU A 278 0.63 16.12 -0.59
CA LEU A 278 -0.79 15.86 -0.89
C LEU A 278 -0.99 14.55 -1.67
N PRO A 279 -2.02 13.74 -1.37
CA PRO A 279 -2.24 12.40 -1.95
C PRO A 279 -2.79 12.46 -3.38
N LEU A 280 -1.93 12.80 -4.34
CA LEU A 280 -2.29 13.07 -5.73
C LEU A 280 -1.58 12.17 -6.76
N ASN A 281 -0.55 11.40 -6.38
CA ASN A 281 0.16 10.57 -7.36
C ASN A 281 -0.78 9.57 -8.05
N ASN A 282 -0.72 9.57 -9.39
CA ASN A 282 -1.53 8.71 -10.27
C ASN A 282 -1.25 7.21 -10.09
N VAL A 283 -0.01 6.87 -9.74
CA VAL A 283 0.53 5.50 -9.77
C VAL A 283 1.31 5.19 -8.49
N GLY A 284 1.16 3.96 -8.00
CA GLY A 284 2.03 3.41 -6.96
C GLY A 284 3.17 2.60 -7.58
N VAL A 285 4.40 2.76 -7.10
CA VAL A 285 5.57 2.04 -7.62
C VAL A 285 6.39 1.45 -6.48
N MET A 286 6.59 0.13 -6.53
CA MET A 286 7.42 -0.62 -5.60
C MET A 286 8.70 -1.07 -6.30
N ALA A 287 9.87 -0.78 -5.74
CA ALA A 287 11.12 -1.32 -6.24
C ALA A 287 11.21 -2.83 -5.98
N LEU A 288 11.76 -3.60 -6.93
CA LEU A 288 11.96 -5.04 -6.78
C LEU A 288 13.05 -5.33 -5.74
N ASP A 289 14.12 -4.54 -5.75
CA ASP A 289 15.25 -4.64 -4.84
C ASP A 289 15.82 -3.24 -4.52
N PHE A 290 16.99 -3.17 -3.89
CA PHE A 290 17.64 -1.91 -3.47
C PHE A 290 18.78 -1.43 -4.40
N VAL A 291 19.02 -2.14 -5.51
CA VAL A 291 20.21 -2.00 -6.37
C VAL A 291 19.86 -1.74 -7.84
N SER A 292 18.93 -2.51 -8.42
CA SER A 292 18.62 -2.50 -9.84
C SER A 292 17.85 -1.28 -10.31
N HIS A 293 17.14 -0.59 -9.39
CA HIS A 293 16.16 0.45 -9.68
C HIS A 293 14.97 -0.01 -10.53
N THR A 294 14.81 -1.32 -10.75
CA THR A 294 13.61 -1.87 -11.38
C THR A 294 12.47 -1.98 -10.36
N GLY A 295 11.23 -2.06 -10.84
CA GLY A 295 10.06 -2.06 -9.97
C GLY A 295 8.81 -2.63 -10.61
N ILE A 296 7.70 -2.49 -9.89
CA ILE A 296 6.35 -2.83 -10.34
C ILE A 296 5.47 -1.61 -10.09
N ALA A 297 4.80 -1.15 -11.14
CA ALA A 297 3.80 -0.09 -11.10
C ALA A 297 2.40 -0.68 -10.95
N THR A 298 1.54 0.00 -10.19
CA THR A 298 0.13 -0.34 -10.04
C THR A 298 -0.75 0.90 -10.10
N ALA A 299 -1.85 0.82 -10.83
CA ALA A 299 -2.87 1.86 -10.90
C ALA A 299 -4.27 1.24 -10.97
N ASN A 300 -5.29 2.03 -10.65
CA ASN A 300 -6.69 1.60 -10.71
C ASN A 300 -7.51 2.53 -11.60
N GLY A 301 -8.63 2.03 -12.14
CA GLY A 301 -9.62 2.80 -12.87
C GLY A 301 -11.03 2.23 -12.74
N HIS A 302 -12.04 3.11 -12.68
CA HIS A 302 -13.46 2.79 -12.63
C HIS A 302 -14.33 3.99 -13.04
N ALA A 303 -15.45 3.77 -13.72
CA ALA A 303 -16.37 4.85 -14.09
C ALA A 303 -17.84 4.49 -13.81
N PRO A 304 -18.26 4.32 -12.54
CA PRO A 304 -19.60 3.84 -12.20
C PRO A 304 -20.72 4.78 -12.66
N GLY A 305 -20.51 6.10 -12.62
CA GLY A 305 -21.48 7.08 -13.13
C GLY A 305 -21.68 6.96 -14.65
N ALA A 306 -20.59 6.82 -15.41
CA ALA A 306 -20.64 6.56 -16.84
C ALA A 306 -21.30 5.22 -17.15
N ALA A 307 -20.98 4.17 -16.37
CA ALA A 307 -21.53 2.83 -16.55
C ALA A 307 -23.04 2.76 -16.30
N LEU A 308 -23.62 3.67 -15.51
CA LEU A 308 -25.07 3.85 -15.40
C LEU A 308 -25.70 4.38 -16.69
N VAL A 309 -25.05 5.35 -17.35
CA VAL A 309 -25.50 5.92 -18.62
C VAL A 309 -25.34 4.91 -19.76
N ASP A 310 -24.16 4.30 -19.88
CA ASP A 310 -23.82 3.30 -20.88
C ASP A 310 -22.81 2.30 -20.29
N ALA A 311 -23.22 1.03 -20.15
CA ALA A 311 -22.42 -0.01 -19.53
C ALA A 311 -21.15 -0.36 -20.33
N LYS A 312 -21.17 -0.22 -21.66
CA LYS A 312 -20.01 -0.49 -22.53
C LYS A 312 -18.98 0.63 -22.36
N ALA A 313 -19.42 1.87 -22.54
CA ALA A 313 -18.56 3.04 -22.44
C ALA A 313 -17.95 3.17 -21.03
N GLY A 314 -18.76 3.07 -19.97
CA GLY A 314 -18.26 3.14 -18.60
C GLY A 314 -17.24 2.05 -18.26
N SER A 315 -17.39 0.85 -18.82
CA SER A 315 -16.43 -0.24 -18.59
C SER A 315 -15.14 -0.08 -19.40
N GLN A 316 -15.21 0.51 -20.60
CA GLN A 316 -14.01 0.91 -21.36
C GLN A 316 -13.25 2.05 -20.69
N LEU A 317 -13.97 3.02 -20.11
CA LEU A 317 -13.40 4.10 -19.32
C LEU A 317 -12.62 3.57 -18.10
N ALA A 318 -13.07 2.48 -17.48
CA ALA A 318 -12.34 1.86 -16.38
C ALA A 318 -10.94 1.35 -16.80
N ILE A 319 -10.81 0.75 -18.00
CA ILE A 319 -9.50 0.40 -18.57
C ILE A 319 -8.72 1.69 -18.87
N ALA A 320 -9.35 2.66 -19.51
CA ALA A 320 -8.67 3.89 -19.90
C ALA A 320 -8.10 4.65 -18.72
N GLU A 321 -8.84 4.83 -17.63
CA GLU A 321 -8.38 5.49 -16.40
C GLU A 321 -7.23 4.72 -15.75
N ALA A 322 -7.30 3.38 -15.67
CA ALA A 322 -6.20 2.58 -15.14
C ALA A 322 -4.92 2.77 -15.97
N LEU A 323 -5.05 2.90 -17.30
CA LEU A 323 -3.93 3.13 -18.21
C LEU A 323 -3.42 4.57 -18.19
N THR A 324 -4.29 5.59 -18.14
CA THR A 324 -3.87 7.00 -18.02
C THR A 324 -3.24 7.29 -16.66
N ASN A 325 -3.55 6.52 -15.63
CA ASN A 325 -2.84 6.56 -14.36
C ASN A 325 -1.47 5.87 -14.41
N ILE A 326 -1.37 4.64 -14.95
CA ILE A 326 -0.10 3.88 -14.95
C ILE A 326 0.95 4.44 -15.91
N VAL A 327 0.54 5.21 -16.93
CA VAL A 327 1.44 5.76 -17.97
C VAL A 327 2.53 6.68 -17.41
N PHE A 328 2.39 7.16 -16.17
CA PHE A 328 3.40 8.02 -15.52
C PHE A 328 4.58 7.25 -14.93
N ALA A 329 4.55 5.91 -14.92
CA ALA A 329 5.70 5.07 -14.63
C ALA A 329 6.41 4.64 -15.93
N PRO A 330 7.76 4.57 -15.95
CA PRO A 330 8.51 4.16 -17.14
C PRO A 330 8.47 2.63 -17.28
N LEU A 331 7.51 2.13 -18.05
CA LEU A 331 7.27 0.70 -18.17
C LEU A 331 8.33 0.04 -19.08
N THR A 332 8.84 -1.13 -18.66
CA THR A 332 9.89 -1.85 -19.39
C THR A 332 9.48 -2.19 -20.83
N HIS A 333 8.22 -2.55 -21.04
CA HIS A 333 7.69 -3.00 -22.32
C HIS A 333 6.56 -2.11 -22.88
N GLY A 334 6.49 -0.84 -22.44
CA GLY A 334 5.41 0.07 -22.79
C GLY A 334 4.04 -0.53 -22.48
N LEU A 335 3.04 -0.24 -23.33
CA LEU A 335 1.68 -0.78 -23.14
C LEU A 335 1.64 -2.31 -23.11
N LYS A 336 2.49 -2.98 -23.90
CA LYS A 336 2.50 -4.44 -24.02
C LYS A 336 2.98 -5.16 -22.77
N GLY A 337 3.60 -4.45 -21.83
CA GLY A 337 3.98 -4.98 -20.52
C GLY A 337 2.88 -4.92 -19.46
N VAL A 338 1.71 -4.36 -19.79
CA VAL A 338 0.61 -4.19 -18.83
C VAL A 338 -0.24 -5.45 -18.75
N SER A 339 -0.54 -5.88 -17.52
CA SER A 339 -1.54 -6.90 -17.21
C SER A 339 -2.63 -6.32 -16.32
N LEU A 340 -3.87 -6.75 -16.54
CA LEU A 340 -5.05 -6.23 -15.85
C LEU A 340 -5.67 -7.25 -14.89
N SER A 341 -6.25 -6.78 -13.80
CA SER A 341 -7.23 -7.51 -13.01
C SER A 341 -8.60 -6.84 -13.18
N ALA A 342 -9.64 -7.61 -13.50
CA ALA A 342 -11.00 -7.09 -13.65
C ALA A 342 -11.90 -7.58 -12.51
N ASN A 343 -12.39 -6.66 -11.68
CA ASN A 343 -13.24 -6.98 -10.53
C ASN A 343 -14.65 -6.42 -10.76
N TRP A 344 -15.65 -7.31 -10.84
CA TRP A 344 -17.01 -7.01 -11.28
C TRP A 344 -17.99 -6.94 -10.11
N MET A 345 -18.45 -5.75 -9.77
CA MET A 345 -19.49 -5.52 -8.75
C MET A 345 -20.78 -5.15 -9.47
N TRP A 346 -21.75 -6.07 -9.48
CA TRP A 346 -22.96 -5.90 -10.28
C TRP A 346 -24.23 -6.30 -9.51
N PRO A 347 -25.34 -5.55 -9.63
CA PRO A 347 -26.65 -5.97 -9.14
C PRO A 347 -27.28 -6.99 -10.09
N ALA A 348 -26.59 -8.12 -10.34
CA ALA A 348 -27.09 -9.15 -11.25
C ALA A 348 -28.43 -9.72 -10.75
N LYS A 349 -29.18 -10.37 -11.65
CA LYS A 349 -30.55 -10.90 -11.41
C LYS A 349 -31.64 -9.84 -11.28
N GLN A 350 -31.31 -8.55 -11.36
CA GLN A 350 -32.30 -7.49 -11.59
C GLN A 350 -32.59 -7.37 -13.09
N GLN A 351 -33.81 -6.96 -13.43
CA GLN A 351 -34.24 -6.82 -14.83
C GLN A 351 -33.29 -5.88 -15.61
N GLY A 352 -32.73 -6.40 -16.71
CA GLY A 352 -31.80 -5.68 -17.59
C GLY A 352 -30.33 -5.70 -17.13
N GLU A 353 -30.04 -6.01 -15.88
CA GLU A 353 -28.67 -5.92 -15.34
C GLU A 353 -27.78 -7.09 -15.79
N ASN A 354 -28.33 -8.27 -16.10
CA ASN A 354 -27.51 -9.34 -16.68
C ASN A 354 -27.10 -9.01 -18.12
N ALA A 355 -28.01 -8.39 -18.88
CA ALA A 355 -27.70 -7.91 -20.23
C ALA A 355 -26.61 -6.83 -20.19
N ARG A 356 -26.72 -5.85 -19.28
CA ARG A 356 -25.70 -4.80 -19.09
C ARG A 356 -24.35 -5.36 -18.66
N LEU A 357 -24.32 -6.34 -17.75
CA LEU A 357 -23.09 -7.01 -17.33
C LEU A 357 -22.42 -7.73 -18.52
N TYR A 358 -23.19 -8.46 -19.33
CA TYR A 358 -22.65 -9.14 -20.51
C TYR A 358 -22.03 -8.13 -21.50
N GLU A 359 -22.74 -7.05 -21.78
CA GLU A 359 -22.26 -5.97 -22.65
C GLU A 359 -20.98 -5.30 -22.11
N ALA A 360 -20.91 -5.08 -20.80
CA ALA A 360 -19.74 -4.54 -20.12
C ALA A 360 -18.52 -5.47 -20.22
N VAL A 361 -18.69 -6.77 -19.96
CA VAL A 361 -17.65 -7.80 -20.10
C VAL A 361 -17.16 -7.90 -21.54
N GLN A 362 -18.08 -7.89 -22.51
CA GLN A 362 -17.73 -7.90 -23.92
C GLN A 362 -16.91 -6.66 -24.31
N ALA A 363 -17.35 -5.46 -23.91
CA ALA A 363 -16.65 -4.22 -24.24
C ALA A 363 -15.23 -4.15 -23.63
N VAL A 364 -15.06 -4.64 -22.40
CA VAL A 364 -13.76 -4.77 -21.73
C VAL A 364 -12.85 -5.76 -22.47
N SER A 365 -13.38 -6.93 -22.85
CA SER A 365 -12.66 -7.93 -23.62
C SER A 365 -12.20 -7.38 -24.98
N ASP A 366 -13.13 -6.80 -25.75
CA ASP A 366 -12.85 -6.27 -27.08
C ASP A 366 -11.82 -5.14 -27.03
N PHE A 367 -11.91 -4.25 -26.03
CA PHE A 367 -10.95 -3.17 -25.87
C PHE A 367 -9.56 -3.67 -25.44
N ALA A 368 -9.48 -4.60 -24.48
CA ALA A 368 -8.21 -5.21 -24.08
C ALA A 368 -7.53 -5.95 -25.24
N LEU A 369 -8.31 -6.67 -26.06
CA LEU A 369 -7.83 -7.32 -27.28
C LEU A 369 -7.32 -6.31 -28.31
N ALA A 370 -8.04 -5.20 -28.53
CA ALA A 370 -7.63 -4.15 -29.44
C ALA A 370 -6.33 -3.45 -29.00
N LEU A 371 -6.15 -3.26 -27.69
CA LEU A 371 -4.89 -2.77 -27.10
C LEU A 371 -3.79 -3.86 -27.10
N GLY A 372 -4.19 -5.12 -27.21
CA GLY A 372 -3.38 -6.33 -27.15
C GLY A 372 -2.62 -6.46 -25.82
N ILE A 373 -3.37 -6.35 -24.72
CA ILE A 373 -2.97 -6.60 -23.34
C ILE A 373 -3.90 -7.66 -22.73
N ASN A 374 -3.51 -8.29 -21.62
CA ASN A 374 -4.26 -9.41 -21.03
C ASN A 374 -5.02 -9.03 -19.75
N ILE A 375 -6.04 -9.81 -19.43
CA ILE A 375 -6.76 -9.80 -18.15
C ILE A 375 -6.57 -11.19 -17.50
N PRO A 376 -5.40 -11.51 -16.92
CA PRO A 376 -5.09 -12.86 -16.44
C PRO A 376 -5.85 -13.27 -15.17
N THR A 377 -6.47 -12.31 -14.47
CA THR A 377 -7.16 -12.56 -13.19
C THR A 377 -8.33 -11.61 -13.01
N GLY A 378 -9.26 -11.97 -12.13
CA GLY A 378 -10.40 -11.15 -11.79
C GLY A 378 -11.25 -11.79 -10.71
N LYS A 379 -12.30 -11.10 -10.29
CA LYS A 379 -13.30 -11.61 -9.35
C LYS A 379 -14.65 -10.96 -9.62
N ASP A 380 -15.73 -11.56 -9.14
CA ASP A 380 -17.07 -11.01 -9.24
C ASP A 380 -17.81 -11.01 -7.89
N SER A 381 -18.70 -10.04 -7.75
CA SER A 381 -19.68 -9.87 -6.68
C SER A 381 -21.00 -9.45 -7.33
N LEU A 382 -21.86 -10.44 -7.57
CA LEU A 382 -23.05 -10.30 -8.42
C LEU A 382 -24.35 -10.04 -7.64
N SER A 383 -24.25 -9.73 -6.35
CA SER A 383 -25.38 -9.50 -5.45
C SER A 383 -25.37 -8.07 -4.88
N MET A 384 -24.95 -7.08 -5.68
CA MET A 384 -24.80 -5.67 -5.26
C MET A 384 -26.16 -4.94 -5.13
N THR A 385 -27.03 -5.48 -4.30
CA THR A 385 -28.39 -5.00 -4.03
C THR A 385 -28.66 -5.03 -2.53
N GLN A 386 -29.18 -3.94 -2.01
CA GLN A 386 -29.67 -3.84 -0.63
C GLN A 386 -31.21 -3.82 -0.66
N LYS A 387 -31.84 -4.73 0.09
CA LYS A 387 -33.29 -4.75 0.30
C LYS A 387 -33.58 -4.39 1.75
N TYR A 388 -34.53 -3.50 1.99
CA TYR A 388 -34.94 -3.08 3.32
C TYR A 388 -36.31 -3.68 3.70
N PRO A 389 -36.61 -3.85 5.02
CA PRO A 389 -37.86 -4.46 5.48
C PRO A 389 -39.14 -3.73 5.03
N ASN A 390 -39.04 -2.43 4.72
CA ASN A 390 -40.13 -1.62 4.19
C ASN A 390 -40.41 -1.86 2.69
N GLY A 391 -39.69 -2.79 2.04
CA GLY A 391 -39.78 -3.08 0.61
C GLY A 391 -38.91 -2.18 -0.27
N GLU A 392 -38.15 -1.25 0.30
CA GLU A 392 -37.22 -0.40 -0.44
C GLU A 392 -36.03 -1.22 -0.96
N VAL A 393 -35.65 -0.96 -2.21
CA VAL A 393 -34.53 -1.63 -2.88
C VAL A 393 -33.56 -0.58 -3.41
N VAL A 394 -32.29 -0.70 -3.04
CA VAL A 394 -31.19 0.13 -3.53
C VAL A 394 -30.26 -0.75 -4.37
N LEU A 395 -30.03 -0.34 -5.61
CA LEU A 395 -29.13 -1.03 -6.54
C LEU A 395 -27.80 -0.28 -6.59
N SER A 396 -26.68 -0.98 -6.45
CA SER A 396 -25.39 -0.35 -6.74
C SER A 396 -25.21 -0.18 -8.24
N PRO A 397 -24.57 0.92 -8.70
CA PRO A 397 -24.11 1.03 -10.06
C PRO A 397 -23.30 -0.20 -10.48
N GLY A 398 -23.61 -0.79 -11.64
CA GLY A 398 -22.78 -1.81 -12.24
C GLY A 398 -21.36 -1.28 -12.45
N THR A 399 -20.39 -1.88 -11.77
CA THR A 399 -19.04 -1.33 -11.66
C THR A 399 -18.01 -2.42 -11.96
N VAL A 400 -17.16 -2.19 -12.95
CA VAL A 400 -15.88 -2.90 -13.06
C VAL A 400 -14.77 -2.01 -12.51
N ILE A 401 -13.93 -2.57 -11.63
CA ILE A 401 -12.70 -1.93 -11.18
C ILE A 401 -11.54 -2.65 -11.85
N ILE A 402 -10.79 -1.91 -12.66
CA ILE A 402 -9.59 -2.40 -13.34
C ILE A 402 -8.37 -2.03 -12.51
N SER A 403 -7.56 -3.02 -12.15
CA SER A 403 -6.22 -2.79 -11.60
C SER A 403 -5.19 -3.12 -12.67
N ALA A 404 -4.38 -2.15 -13.08
CA ALA A 404 -3.28 -2.33 -14.02
C ALA A 404 -1.98 -2.58 -13.26
N VAL A 405 -1.17 -3.53 -13.74
CA VAL A 405 0.15 -3.88 -13.19
C VAL A 405 1.15 -3.98 -14.32
N ALA A 406 2.35 -3.41 -14.14
CA ALA A 406 3.43 -3.50 -15.14
C ALA A 406 4.81 -3.41 -14.51
N GLU A 407 5.80 -4.04 -15.15
CA GLU A 407 7.22 -3.90 -14.80
C GLU A 407 7.73 -2.49 -15.14
N VAL A 408 8.52 -1.94 -14.25
CA VAL A 408 9.16 -0.63 -14.35
C VAL A 408 10.67 -0.81 -14.51
N ASN A 409 11.25 -0.20 -15.53
CA ASN A 409 12.69 -0.34 -15.80
C ASN A 409 13.57 0.57 -14.93
N ASP A 410 13.05 1.73 -14.51
CA ASP A 410 13.76 2.68 -13.65
C ASP A 410 12.77 3.49 -12.80
N VAL A 411 12.58 3.10 -11.54
CA VAL A 411 11.65 3.74 -10.60
C VAL A 411 11.91 5.24 -10.40
N ARG A 412 13.13 5.70 -10.68
CA ARG A 412 13.57 7.10 -10.47
C ARG A 412 12.97 8.07 -11.49
N LYS A 413 12.47 7.56 -12.62
CA LYS A 413 11.85 8.39 -13.68
C LYS A 413 10.33 8.45 -13.60
N THR A 414 9.73 7.93 -12.51
CA THR A 414 8.28 8.04 -12.29
C THR A 414 7.88 9.51 -12.19
N ILE A 415 6.87 9.91 -12.96
CA ILE A 415 6.40 11.29 -13.05
C ILE A 415 5.34 11.56 -11.99
N SER A 416 5.53 12.65 -11.26
CA SER A 416 4.57 13.15 -10.26
C SER A 416 3.66 14.23 -10.88
N PRO A 417 2.42 14.41 -10.39
CA PRO A 417 1.53 15.49 -10.82
C PRO A 417 1.95 16.86 -10.27
N ALA A 418 2.77 16.90 -9.22
CA ALA A 418 3.28 18.16 -8.66
C ALA A 418 4.12 18.93 -9.69
N LEU A 419 3.60 20.07 -10.14
CA LEU A 419 4.31 20.95 -11.06
C LEU A 419 5.66 21.37 -10.49
N GLN A 420 6.66 21.35 -11.37
CA GLN A 420 7.98 21.88 -11.08
C GLN A 420 7.94 23.41 -11.14
N PRO A 421 8.59 24.12 -10.20
CA PRO A 421 8.60 25.59 -10.15
C PRO A 421 9.52 26.20 -11.22
N LYS A 422 9.17 25.97 -12.49
CA LYS A 422 9.83 26.48 -13.69
C LYS A 422 8.87 27.39 -14.45
N ALA A 423 8.87 28.68 -14.13
CA ALA A 423 8.02 29.66 -14.82
C ALA A 423 8.28 29.66 -16.34
N GLY A 424 7.22 29.79 -17.13
CA GLY A 424 7.27 29.73 -18.60
C GLY A 424 7.33 28.31 -19.19
N SER A 425 7.47 27.27 -18.37
CA SER A 425 7.27 25.89 -18.85
C SER A 425 5.81 25.68 -19.24
N GLN A 426 5.58 24.91 -20.30
CA GLN A 426 4.28 24.79 -20.95
C GLN A 426 3.50 23.58 -20.42
N LEU A 427 2.17 23.69 -20.49
CA LEU A 427 1.24 22.62 -20.20
C LEU A 427 0.64 22.15 -21.52
N ILE A 428 0.79 20.86 -21.82
CA ILE A 428 0.18 20.24 -23.00
C ILE A 428 -0.87 19.22 -22.59
N TYR A 429 -2.02 19.25 -23.26
CA TYR A 429 -3.08 18.25 -23.16
C TYR A 429 -2.94 17.26 -24.31
N ILE A 430 -2.95 15.96 -24.00
CA ILE A 430 -3.02 14.87 -24.97
C ILE A 430 -4.36 14.17 -24.76
N ASP A 431 -5.16 14.12 -25.81
CA ASP A 431 -6.43 13.41 -25.81
C ASP A 431 -6.17 11.90 -25.91
N PHE A 432 -6.90 11.09 -25.15
CA PHE A 432 -6.89 9.63 -25.27
C PHE A 432 -8.25 9.09 -25.73
N SER A 433 -9.28 9.94 -25.77
CA SER A 433 -10.66 9.55 -26.04
C SER A 433 -10.98 9.53 -27.54
N LYS A 434 -10.51 10.52 -28.31
CA LYS A 434 -10.93 10.83 -29.69
C LYS A 434 -12.45 11.00 -29.85
N ASP A 435 -13.15 11.21 -28.74
CA ASP A 435 -14.59 11.44 -28.68
C ASP A 435 -14.87 12.93 -28.45
N LYS A 436 -16.09 13.34 -28.74
CA LYS A 436 -16.58 14.68 -28.36
C LYS A 436 -16.66 14.77 -26.83
N LYS A 437 -16.52 15.99 -26.32
CA LYS A 437 -16.69 16.27 -24.88
C LYS A 437 -18.14 15.98 -24.45
N LYS A 438 -18.29 15.16 -23.41
CA LYS A 438 -19.59 14.70 -22.89
C LYS A 438 -19.59 14.78 -21.36
N LEU A 439 -20.78 14.99 -20.78
CA LEU A 439 -20.97 15.16 -19.33
C LEU A 439 -21.75 14.02 -18.68
N GLY A 440 -22.20 13.02 -19.45
CA GLY A 440 -22.95 11.90 -18.89
C GLY A 440 -22.09 11.10 -17.90
N GLY A 441 -22.58 10.93 -16.68
CA GLY A 441 -21.91 10.21 -15.61
C GLY A 441 -20.81 10.99 -14.90
N SER A 442 -20.60 12.27 -15.22
CA SER A 442 -19.50 13.05 -14.65
C SER A 442 -19.77 13.57 -13.25
N SER A 443 -18.71 13.99 -12.56
CA SER A 443 -18.77 14.67 -11.27
C SER A 443 -19.63 15.95 -11.32
N LEU A 444 -19.59 16.69 -12.44
CA LEU A 444 -20.49 17.84 -12.64
C LEU A 444 -21.95 17.41 -12.72
N ALA A 445 -22.26 16.33 -13.43
CA ALA A 445 -23.62 15.80 -13.49
C ALA A 445 -24.10 15.40 -12.09
N GLN A 446 -23.25 14.77 -11.29
CA GLN A 446 -23.56 14.38 -9.92
C GLN A 446 -23.90 15.57 -9.02
N VAL A 447 -23.12 16.67 -9.03
CA VAL A 447 -23.45 17.86 -8.20
C VAL A 447 -24.74 18.55 -8.65
N LEU A 448 -25.13 18.35 -9.91
CA LEU A 448 -26.40 18.83 -10.48
C LEU A 448 -27.55 17.83 -10.28
N SER A 449 -27.33 16.73 -9.53
CA SER A 449 -28.30 15.66 -9.31
C SER A 449 -28.84 15.06 -10.62
N ALA A 450 -27.96 14.88 -11.60
CA ALA A 450 -28.26 14.35 -12.92
C ALA A 450 -27.26 13.26 -13.32
N LEU A 451 -27.67 12.41 -14.28
CA LEU A 451 -26.79 11.44 -14.92
C LEU A 451 -26.38 11.83 -16.34
N GLY A 452 -27.25 12.42 -17.15
CA GLY A 452 -26.93 12.79 -18.54
C GLY A 452 -27.21 11.70 -19.57
N LYS A 453 -27.43 12.11 -20.82
CA LYS A 453 -27.78 11.19 -21.95
C LYS A 453 -26.61 10.44 -22.57
N ALA A 454 -25.42 11.04 -22.55
CA ALA A 454 -24.28 10.53 -23.30
C ALA A 454 -23.00 10.71 -22.48
N THR A 455 -22.25 9.63 -22.34
CA THR A 455 -20.98 9.56 -21.60
C THR A 455 -19.80 9.43 -22.60
N PRO A 456 -18.60 9.92 -22.28
CA PRO A 456 -17.43 9.73 -23.13
C PRO A 456 -17.06 8.25 -23.32
N THR A 457 -16.36 7.94 -24.40
CA THR A 457 -15.76 6.62 -24.64
C THR A 457 -14.43 6.75 -25.40
N ILE A 458 -13.83 5.62 -25.77
CA ILE A 458 -12.63 5.52 -26.60
C ILE A 458 -13.10 5.14 -28.01
N THR A 459 -13.02 6.08 -28.94
CA THR A 459 -13.47 5.86 -30.33
C THR A 459 -12.38 5.27 -31.23
N ASP A 460 -11.11 5.33 -30.80
CA ASP A 460 -9.96 4.80 -31.52
C ASP A 460 -8.95 4.14 -30.57
N ALA A 461 -9.01 2.82 -30.45
CA ALA A 461 -8.12 2.03 -29.60
C ALA A 461 -6.66 2.01 -30.12
N ALA A 462 -6.45 2.10 -31.44
CA ALA A 462 -5.10 2.11 -32.00
C ALA A 462 -4.39 3.44 -31.68
N TYR A 463 -5.11 4.55 -31.81
CA TYR A 463 -4.62 5.85 -31.37
C TYR A 463 -4.36 5.87 -29.86
N PHE A 464 -5.25 5.31 -29.03
CA PHE A 464 -5.03 5.19 -27.58
C PHE A 464 -3.68 4.50 -27.29
N ALA A 465 -3.41 3.37 -27.94
CA ALA A 465 -2.15 2.65 -27.78
C ALA A 465 -0.92 3.47 -28.24
N ASN A 466 -1.05 4.21 -29.34
CA ASN A 466 0.01 5.08 -29.84
C ASN A 466 0.28 6.25 -28.88
N ALA A 467 -0.77 6.91 -28.38
CA ALA A 467 -0.66 8.00 -27.41
C ALA A 467 -0.02 7.53 -26.10
N PHE A 468 -0.42 6.35 -25.59
CA PHE A 468 0.21 5.74 -24.41
C PHE A 468 1.72 5.56 -24.61
N ASN A 469 2.12 4.93 -25.72
CA ASN A 469 3.52 4.68 -26.00
C ASN A 469 4.31 5.96 -26.30
N ALA A 470 3.68 6.99 -26.86
CA ALA A 470 4.30 8.30 -27.05
C ALA A 470 4.62 8.97 -25.71
N VAL A 471 3.69 8.95 -24.74
CA VAL A 471 3.94 9.46 -23.38
C VAL A 471 5.07 8.68 -22.70
N GLN A 472 5.08 7.34 -22.82
CA GLN A 472 6.19 6.50 -22.33
C GLN A 472 7.55 6.92 -22.91
N GLN A 473 7.62 7.20 -24.21
CA GLN A 473 8.86 7.66 -24.85
C GLN A 473 9.28 9.06 -24.39
N LEU A 474 8.34 9.99 -24.20
CA LEU A 474 8.64 11.31 -23.62
C LEU A 474 9.24 11.18 -22.21
N ILE A 475 8.72 10.29 -21.37
CA ILE A 475 9.24 10.02 -20.03
C ILE A 475 10.65 9.41 -20.12
N GLN A 476 10.85 8.41 -20.98
CA GLN A 476 12.16 7.77 -21.16
C GLN A 476 13.24 8.77 -21.59
N GLN A 477 12.88 9.75 -22.43
CA GLN A 477 13.73 10.84 -22.92
C GLN A 477 13.87 12.01 -21.93
N ASN A 478 13.24 11.95 -20.75
CA ASN A 478 13.22 13.01 -19.73
C ASN A 478 12.64 14.35 -20.24
N LEU A 479 11.63 14.29 -21.11
CA LEU A 479 10.96 15.47 -21.67
C LEU A 479 9.74 15.94 -20.87
N VAL A 480 9.36 15.18 -19.83
CA VAL A 480 8.21 15.47 -18.95
C VAL A 480 8.71 15.88 -17.57
N LEU A 481 8.25 17.03 -17.08
CA LEU A 481 8.58 17.57 -15.75
C LEU A 481 7.59 17.14 -14.68
N ALA A 482 6.32 17.11 -15.03
CA ALA A 482 5.18 16.70 -14.20
C ALA A 482 4.03 16.24 -15.10
N GLY A 483 3.10 15.47 -14.58
CA GLY A 483 1.94 15.02 -15.36
C GLY A 483 0.83 14.42 -14.53
N HIS A 484 -0.40 14.61 -15.00
CA HIS A 484 -1.62 14.13 -14.34
C HIS A 484 -2.68 13.77 -15.37
N ASP A 485 -3.50 12.76 -15.09
CA ASP A 485 -4.59 12.36 -15.96
C ASP A 485 -5.85 13.22 -15.76
N ILE A 486 -6.77 13.11 -16.71
CA ILE A 486 -8.12 13.69 -16.62
C ILE A 486 -9.08 12.56 -16.25
N SER A 487 -9.57 12.61 -15.02
CA SER A 487 -10.53 11.67 -14.46
C SER A 487 -11.69 12.41 -13.78
N SER A 488 -12.03 12.09 -12.54
CA SER A 488 -13.14 12.71 -11.81
C SER A 488 -12.95 14.22 -11.67
N GLY A 489 -13.94 14.99 -12.10
CA GLY A 489 -13.93 16.46 -12.04
C GLY A 489 -13.35 17.14 -13.29
N GLY A 490 -12.76 16.38 -14.21
CA GLY A 490 -12.32 16.86 -15.52
C GLY A 490 -11.04 17.73 -15.48
N LEU A 491 -10.77 18.39 -16.61
CA LEU A 491 -9.55 19.18 -16.83
C LEU A 491 -9.30 20.24 -15.75
N ILE A 492 -10.36 20.91 -15.26
CA ILE A 492 -10.19 21.95 -14.23
C ILE A 492 -9.63 21.40 -12.92
N THR A 493 -10.09 20.21 -12.50
CA THR A 493 -9.56 19.52 -11.33
C THR A 493 -8.11 19.12 -11.55
N THR A 494 -7.79 18.50 -12.70
CA THR A 494 -6.41 18.12 -13.06
C THR A 494 -5.45 19.30 -12.93
N LEU A 495 -5.79 20.47 -13.50
CA LEU A 495 -4.96 21.67 -13.45
C LEU A 495 -4.76 22.20 -12.02
N LEU A 496 -5.82 22.18 -11.20
CA LEU A 496 -5.76 22.61 -9.82
C LEU A 496 -4.91 21.66 -8.96
N GLU A 497 -5.14 20.35 -9.08
CA GLU A 497 -4.39 19.32 -8.35
C GLU A 497 -2.90 19.33 -8.69
N MET A 498 -2.53 19.57 -9.95
CA MET A 498 -1.14 19.78 -10.36
C MET A 498 -0.47 20.98 -9.65
N CYS A 499 -1.24 22.00 -9.23
CA CYS A 499 -0.73 23.19 -8.54
C CYS A 499 -0.65 23.05 -7.01
N PHE A 500 -1.58 22.31 -6.40
CA PHE A 500 -1.74 22.23 -4.95
C PHE A 500 -0.48 21.78 -4.16
N PRO A 501 0.33 20.80 -4.60
CA PRO A 501 1.39 20.23 -3.77
C PRO A 501 2.69 21.04 -3.76
N THR A 502 2.81 22.06 -4.63
CA THR A 502 4.00 22.91 -4.78
C THR A 502 3.67 24.32 -4.28
N PRO A 503 4.49 25.00 -3.44
CA PRO A 503 4.36 26.43 -3.05
C PRO A 503 5.03 27.44 -4.03
N GLY A 504 4.56 28.71 -4.10
CA GLY A 504 5.05 29.80 -5.01
C GLY A 504 4.90 29.79 -6.57
N ILE A 505 3.86 29.21 -7.19
CA ILE A 505 3.59 28.88 -8.59
C ILE A 505 2.08 28.96 -8.88
N GLY A 506 1.71 29.10 -10.13
CA GLY A 506 0.33 28.94 -10.59
C GLY A 506 0.31 28.73 -12.09
N LEU A 507 -0.82 29.02 -12.73
CA LEU A 507 -1.04 28.71 -14.12
C LEU A 507 -1.71 29.87 -14.85
N ASN A 508 -1.28 30.10 -16.08
CA ASN A 508 -1.95 30.98 -17.03
C ASN A 508 -2.35 30.15 -18.25
N ILE A 509 -3.64 29.81 -18.34
CA ILE A 509 -4.23 29.03 -19.43
C ILE A 509 -4.75 30.01 -20.48
N ASN A 510 -4.00 30.13 -21.57
CA ASN A 510 -4.29 31.03 -22.69
C ASN A 510 -4.93 30.34 -23.90
N HIS A 511 -5.18 29.03 -23.80
CA HIS A 511 -5.96 28.30 -24.79
C HIS A 511 -7.42 28.77 -24.82
N THR A 512 -7.92 29.05 -26.03
CA THR A 512 -9.33 29.37 -26.26
C THR A 512 -10.13 28.09 -26.36
N PHE A 513 -10.95 27.82 -25.34
CA PHE A 513 -11.90 26.72 -25.36
C PHE A 513 -13.06 26.99 -26.34
N ASP A 514 -13.75 25.91 -26.75
CA ASP A 514 -15.00 26.00 -27.50
C ASP A 514 -16.04 26.88 -26.76
N ALA A 515 -17.13 27.24 -27.46
CA ALA A 515 -18.18 28.12 -26.92
C ALA A 515 -18.77 27.65 -25.57
N ASP A 516 -18.63 26.36 -25.24
CA ASP A 516 -19.12 25.74 -24.01
C ASP A 516 -17.97 25.41 -23.05
N VAL A 517 -17.49 26.45 -22.34
CA VAL A 517 -16.35 26.32 -21.40
C VAL A 517 -16.63 25.34 -20.27
N VAL A 518 -17.86 25.28 -19.76
CA VAL A 518 -18.22 24.37 -18.66
C VAL A 518 -18.05 22.92 -19.12
N LYS A 519 -18.58 22.57 -20.30
CA LYS A 519 -18.39 21.23 -20.86
C LYS A 519 -16.92 20.91 -21.13
N ALA A 520 -16.16 21.87 -21.65
CA ALA A 520 -14.73 21.68 -21.90
C ALA A 520 -13.94 21.38 -20.62
N LEU A 521 -14.28 22.05 -19.51
CA LEU A 521 -13.57 21.92 -18.23
C LEU A 521 -13.98 20.71 -17.40
N PHE A 522 -15.25 20.31 -17.44
CA PHE A 522 -15.81 19.26 -16.56
C PHE A 522 -16.11 17.93 -17.27
N SER A 523 -15.83 17.83 -18.57
CA SER A 523 -15.92 16.54 -19.25
C SER A 523 -14.79 15.62 -18.78
N GLU A 524 -15.14 14.37 -18.48
CA GLU A 524 -14.24 13.34 -17.96
C GLU A 524 -13.81 12.41 -19.10
N ASN A 525 -13.54 12.98 -20.28
CA ASN A 525 -12.95 12.25 -21.39
C ASN A 525 -11.50 11.87 -21.03
N PRO A 526 -11.08 10.61 -21.25
CA PRO A 526 -9.71 10.18 -20.99
C PRO A 526 -8.69 11.07 -21.70
N GLY A 527 -7.69 11.52 -20.95
CA GLY A 527 -6.58 12.33 -21.45
C GLY A 527 -5.55 12.58 -20.36
N VAL A 528 -4.42 13.19 -20.74
CA VAL A 528 -3.36 13.57 -19.78
C VAL A 528 -2.91 15.00 -20.02
N VAL A 529 -2.49 15.67 -18.95
CA VAL A 529 -1.83 16.97 -18.99
C VAL A 529 -0.38 16.80 -18.56
N LEU A 530 0.56 17.25 -19.39
CA LEU A 530 2.01 17.18 -19.13
C LEU A 530 2.60 18.58 -19.00
N GLN A 531 3.47 18.77 -18.02
CA GLN A 531 4.36 19.94 -17.96
C GLN A 531 5.65 19.62 -18.73
N ILE A 532 5.98 20.45 -19.71
CA ILE A 532 7.16 20.31 -20.56
C ILE A 532 8.03 21.57 -20.50
N GLU A 533 9.34 21.41 -20.62
CA GLU A 533 10.28 22.55 -20.54
C GLU A 533 10.47 23.28 -21.87
N ASN A 534 10.41 22.55 -22.99
CA ASN A 534 10.70 23.09 -24.31
C ASN A 534 9.94 22.32 -25.41
N SER A 535 9.99 22.84 -26.64
CA SER A 535 9.27 22.31 -27.79
C SER A 535 9.77 20.95 -28.32
N ALA A 536 10.77 20.30 -27.71
CA ALA A 536 11.20 18.97 -28.13
C ALA A 536 10.08 17.93 -27.94
N ALA A 537 9.31 18.03 -26.85
CA ALA A 537 8.15 17.15 -26.62
C ALA A 537 7.06 17.37 -27.69
N GLU A 538 6.76 18.64 -28.01
CA GLU A 538 5.80 19.00 -29.07
C GLU A 538 6.22 18.43 -30.43
N LYS A 539 7.48 18.63 -30.83
CA LYS A 539 8.04 18.10 -32.08
C LYS A 539 7.97 16.57 -32.12
N PHE A 540 8.27 15.90 -31.00
CA PHE A 540 8.17 14.46 -30.89
C PHE A 540 6.72 13.99 -31.12
N LEU A 541 5.74 14.64 -30.50
CA LEU A 541 4.32 14.31 -30.68
C LEU A 541 3.85 14.53 -32.12
N GLN A 542 4.25 15.66 -32.75
CA GLN A 542 3.97 15.95 -34.16
C GLN A 542 4.53 14.85 -35.08
N ASN A 543 5.80 14.47 -34.89
CA ASN A 543 6.46 13.45 -35.70
C ASN A 543 5.83 12.05 -35.53
N ASN A 544 5.17 11.79 -34.41
CA ASN A 544 4.46 10.54 -34.14
C ASN A 544 2.95 10.62 -34.40
N ASN A 545 2.45 11.71 -35.02
CA ASN A 545 1.05 11.94 -35.32
C ASN A 545 0.12 11.85 -34.08
N ILE A 546 0.60 12.36 -32.94
CA ILE A 546 -0.19 12.44 -31.70
C ILE A 546 -0.73 13.86 -31.56
N ASP A 547 -2.05 13.98 -31.57
CA ASP A 547 -2.72 15.26 -31.32
C ASP A 547 -2.44 15.74 -29.89
N PHE A 548 -2.11 17.03 -29.76
CA PHE A 548 -1.98 17.70 -28.49
C PHE A 548 -2.40 19.16 -28.59
N ILE A 549 -2.73 19.75 -27.43
CA ILE A 549 -3.09 21.17 -27.29
C ILE A 549 -2.14 21.79 -26.27
N VAL A 550 -1.47 22.88 -26.64
CA VAL A 550 -0.78 23.73 -25.66
C VAL A 550 -1.85 24.53 -24.90
N LEU A 551 -2.02 24.26 -23.61
CA LEU A 551 -3.02 24.90 -22.76
C LEU A 551 -2.57 26.28 -22.27
N GLY A 552 -1.30 26.40 -21.92
CA GLY A 552 -0.76 27.57 -21.24
C GLY A 552 0.58 27.29 -20.58
N GLU A 553 0.90 28.06 -19.55
CA GLU A 553 2.22 28.05 -18.90
C GLU A 553 2.16 28.13 -17.37
N VAL A 554 3.23 27.66 -16.73
CA VAL A 554 3.47 27.85 -15.29
C VAL A 554 3.89 29.28 -15.01
N THR A 555 3.29 29.89 -14.00
CA THR A 555 3.63 31.24 -13.51
C THR A 555 4.15 31.18 -12.07
N ASN A 556 4.69 32.30 -11.57
CA ASN A 556 5.13 32.45 -10.18
C ASN A 556 4.05 33.03 -9.25
N THR A 557 2.83 33.21 -9.74
CA THR A 557 1.72 33.80 -8.98
C THR A 557 0.76 32.69 -8.57
N ARG A 558 0.29 32.70 -7.32
CA ARG A 558 -0.58 31.67 -6.73
C ARG A 558 -2.05 31.71 -7.21
N THR A 559 -2.22 31.84 -8.52
CA THR A 559 -3.53 31.92 -9.17
C THR A 559 -3.58 31.03 -10.40
N LEU A 560 -4.76 30.48 -10.68
CA LEU A 560 -5.09 29.85 -11.95
C LEU A 560 -5.91 30.87 -12.76
N SER A 561 -5.34 31.37 -13.86
CA SER A 561 -6.06 32.18 -14.84
C SER A 561 -6.52 31.29 -15.98
N ILE A 562 -7.82 31.25 -16.25
CA ILE A 562 -8.42 30.38 -17.28
C ILE A 562 -9.76 30.94 -17.75
N ALA A 563 -9.99 30.98 -19.06
CA ALA A 563 -11.26 31.41 -19.68
C ALA A 563 -11.80 32.75 -19.14
N ASN A 564 -10.94 33.76 -18.98
CA ASN A 564 -11.24 35.08 -18.39
C ASN A 564 -11.62 35.07 -16.90
N HIS A 565 -11.47 33.94 -16.21
CA HIS A 565 -11.56 33.84 -14.75
C HIS A 565 -10.17 33.78 -14.12
N GLN A 566 -10.07 34.22 -12.86
CA GLN A 566 -8.88 34.08 -12.05
C GLN A 566 -9.27 33.48 -10.70
N PHE A 567 -8.73 32.31 -10.39
CA PHE A 567 -9.01 31.57 -9.17
C PHE A 567 -7.81 31.58 -8.22
N SER A 568 -8.08 31.71 -6.92
CA SER A 568 -7.06 31.51 -5.88
C SER A 568 -6.81 30.02 -5.69
N ILE A 569 -5.58 29.57 -5.97
CA ILE A 569 -5.17 28.18 -5.80
C ILE A 569 -5.24 27.79 -4.32
N ASP A 570 -4.79 28.68 -3.43
CA ASP A 570 -4.77 28.41 -1.99
C ASP A 570 -6.19 28.26 -1.42
N ALA A 571 -7.15 29.09 -1.85
CA ALA A 571 -8.54 28.98 -1.41
C ALA A 571 -9.20 27.69 -1.93
N LEU A 572 -9.00 27.35 -3.21
CA LEU A 572 -9.56 26.11 -3.78
C LEU A 572 -8.90 24.86 -3.20
N SER A 573 -7.63 24.93 -2.81
CA SER A 573 -6.97 23.82 -2.11
C SER A 573 -7.61 23.53 -0.74
N ASP A 574 -8.07 24.57 -0.02
CA ASP A 574 -8.80 24.40 1.24
C ASP A 574 -10.19 23.79 1.00
N VAL A 575 -10.87 24.22 -0.07
CA VAL A 575 -12.17 23.65 -0.48
C VAL A 575 -12.03 22.16 -0.81
N TRP A 576 -11.01 21.80 -1.57
CA TRP A 576 -10.70 20.41 -1.93
C TRP A 576 -10.28 19.56 -0.71
N PHE A 577 -9.54 20.13 0.25
CA PHE A 577 -9.13 19.42 1.46
C PHE A 577 -10.26 19.25 2.48
N LYS A 578 -11.25 20.15 2.49
CA LYS A 578 -12.30 20.24 3.51
C LYS A 578 -13.02 18.92 3.78
N THR A 579 -13.40 18.17 2.74
CA THR A 579 -14.07 16.87 2.91
C THR A 579 -13.20 15.87 3.68
N SER A 580 -11.90 15.82 3.38
CA SER A 580 -10.91 15.02 4.13
C SER A 580 -10.87 15.41 5.61
N PHE A 581 -10.79 16.71 5.89
CA PHE A 581 -10.80 17.25 7.24
C PHE A 581 -12.04 16.81 8.04
N LEU A 582 -13.23 16.92 7.43
CA LEU A 582 -14.49 16.56 8.08
C LEU A 582 -14.59 15.06 8.39
N PHE A 583 -14.08 14.19 7.51
CA PHE A 583 -14.01 12.76 7.79
C PHE A 583 -12.97 12.42 8.85
N ASP A 584 -11.79 13.04 8.79
CA ASP A 584 -10.71 12.82 9.75
C ASP A 584 -11.12 13.26 11.17
N GLN A 585 -11.95 14.31 11.29
CA GLN A 585 -12.51 14.76 12.57
C GLN A 585 -13.35 13.68 13.27
N LYS A 586 -14.03 12.80 12.52
CA LYS A 586 -14.80 11.67 13.09
C LYS A 586 -13.90 10.54 13.58
N GLN A 587 -12.65 10.52 13.13
CA GLN A 587 -11.73 9.41 13.34
C GLN A 587 -10.61 9.76 14.32
N ARG A 588 -10.43 11.00 14.79
CA ARG A 588 -9.30 11.38 15.66
C ARG A 588 -9.75 12.06 16.93
N LYS A 589 -8.81 12.23 17.87
CA LYS A 589 -9.04 13.08 19.05
C LYS A 589 -9.39 14.51 18.62
N LYS A 590 -10.27 15.15 19.39
CA LYS A 590 -10.83 16.49 19.10
C LYS A 590 -9.70 17.51 18.90
N GLY A 591 -9.74 18.21 17.76
CA GLY A 591 -8.82 19.30 17.41
C GLY A 591 -7.67 18.90 16.48
N HIS A 592 -7.26 17.63 16.42
CA HIS A 592 -6.13 17.21 15.57
C HIS A 592 -6.41 17.33 14.08
N ALA A 593 -7.61 16.93 13.63
CA ALA A 593 -8.00 17.10 12.23
C ALA A 593 -7.97 18.57 11.80
N LEU A 594 -8.40 19.49 12.68
CA LEU A 594 -8.35 20.93 12.42
C LEU A 594 -6.91 21.43 12.32
N LYS A 595 -6.04 21.04 13.27
CA LYS A 595 -4.60 21.37 13.20
C LYS A 595 -3.98 20.88 11.89
N ARG A 596 -4.34 19.69 11.40
CA ARG A 596 -3.87 19.18 10.11
C ARG A 596 -4.30 20.08 8.95
N PHE A 597 -5.58 20.41 8.92
CA PHE A 597 -6.17 21.29 7.92
C PHE A 597 -5.57 22.71 7.94
N GLU A 598 -5.27 23.26 9.11
CA GLU A 598 -4.66 24.59 9.23
C GLU A 598 -3.16 24.57 8.88
N ASN A 599 -2.46 23.48 9.19
CA ASN A 599 -1.00 23.41 9.08
C ASN A 599 -0.45 22.78 7.80
N TYR A 600 -1.23 22.04 6.99
CA TYR A 600 -0.67 21.27 5.85
C TYR A 600 0.16 22.14 4.89
N LYS A 601 -0.28 23.38 4.60
CA LYS A 601 0.47 24.34 3.76
C LYS A 601 1.63 25.03 4.46
N GLN A 602 1.60 25.09 5.80
CA GLN A 602 2.58 25.83 6.60
C GLN A 602 3.82 24.99 6.94
N GLN A 603 3.68 23.67 6.84
CA GLN A 603 4.69 22.70 7.28
C GLN A 603 5.37 21.98 6.11
N LYS A 604 5.76 22.73 5.08
CA LYS A 604 6.41 22.18 3.89
C LYS A 604 7.69 21.40 4.23
N LEU A 605 7.98 20.41 3.41
CA LEU A 605 9.26 19.73 3.38
C LEU A 605 10.34 20.66 2.82
N ASP A 606 11.44 20.82 3.55
CA ASP A 606 12.57 21.67 3.19
C ASP A 606 13.81 21.19 3.93
N TYR A 607 14.94 21.03 3.23
CA TYR A 607 16.08 20.27 3.72
C TYR A 607 17.40 21.02 3.61
N THR A 608 18.21 20.86 4.65
CA THR A 608 19.60 21.28 4.73
C THR A 608 20.45 20.04 4.94
N PHE A 609 21.09 19.55 3.87
CA PHE A 609 21.99 18.41 3.91
C PHE A 609 23.35 18.79 4.53
N PRO A 610 24.14 17.82 5.06
CA PRO A 610 25.52 18.08 5.45
C PRO A 610 26.32 18.69 4.29
N LYS A 611 27.19 19.66 4.57
CA LYS A 611 27.97 20.37 3.53
C LYS A 611 28.90 19.46 2.72
N THR A 612 29.38 18.40 3.35
CA THR A 612 30.28 17.40 2.77
C THR A 612 29.55 16.27 2.04
N PHE A 613 28.21 16.26 2.06
CA PHE A 613 27.42 15.17 1.49
C PHE A 613 27.31 15.32 -0.04
N THR A 614 27.80 14.31 -0.75
CA THR A 614 27.80 14.24 -2.23
C THR A 614 26.74 13.30 -2.80
N GLY A 615 26.13 12.47 -1.96
CA GLY A 615 25.20 11.41 -2.38
C GLY A 615 25.85 10.20 -3.05
N ARG A 616 27.17 10.09 -3.09
CA ARG A 616 27.88 8.97 -3.73
C ARG A 616 28.33 7.92 -2.72
N LEU A 617 28.10 6.65 -3.00
CA LEU A 617 28.52 5.53 -2.13
C LEU A 617 30.04 5.45 -2.01
N ALA A 618 30.77 5.72 -3.11
CA ALA A 618 32.22 5.65 -3.16
C ALA A 618 32.92 6.60 -2.19
N ASP A 619 32.32 7.76 -1.89
CA ASP A 619 32.89 8.75 -0.95
C ASP A 619 32.89 8.23 0.51
N TYR A 620 32.09 7.20 0.81
CA TYR A 620 32.08 6.48 2.07
C TYR A 620 32.88 5.15 2.02
N GLY A 621 33.50 4.83 0.87
CA GLY A 621 34.15 3.54 0.62
C GLY A 621 33.17 2.37 0.51
N LEU A 622 31.93 2.63 0.11
CA LEU A 622 30.86 1.63 0.03
C LEU A 622 30.59 1.20 -1.42
N SER A 623 30.00 0.02 -1.55
CA SER A 623 29.46 -0.51 -2.81
C SER A 623 28.14 -1.22 -2.54
N ASN A 624 27.16 -1.02 -3.43
CA ASN A 624 25.87 -1.71 -3.39
C ASN A 624 25.96 -3.18 -3.85
N THR A 625 27.13 -3.64 -4.31
CA THR A 625 27.40 -5.02 -4.76
C THR A 625 28.39 -5.75 -3.86
N ARG A 626 28.57 -5.29 -2.60
CA ARG A 626 29.49 -5.93 -1.64
C ARG A 626 29.13 -7.40 -1.39
N THR A 627 30.10 -8.28 -1.63
CA THR A 627 30.02 -9.74 -1.31
C THR A 627 31.06 -10.19 -0.29
N SER A 628 32.13 -9.42 -0.07
CA SER A 628 33.20 -9.76 0.87
C SER A 628 32.79 -9.49 2.33
N LYS A 629 33.22 -10.35 3.24
CA LYS A 629 33.02 -10.18 4.69
C LYS A 629 33.97 -9.13 5.26
N SER A 630 33.47 -8.29 6.17
CA SER A 630 34.29 -7.30 6.88
C SER A 630 34.79 -7.83 8.23
N ASN A 631 34.21 -8.92 8.73
CA ASN A 631 34.35 -9.43 10.09
C ASN A 631 33.86 -8.47 11.19
N ILE A 632 33.21 -7.37 10.82
CA ILE A 632 32.56 -6.44 11.74
C ILE A 632 31.08 -6.84 11.81
N LYS A 633 30.67 -7.39 12.95
CA LYS A 633 29.36 -8.02 13.08
C LYS A 633 28.31 -7.11 13.71
N ALA A 634 27.17 -7.03 13.05
CA ALA A 634 25.94 -6.49 13.60
C ALA A 634 24.85 -7.57 13.65
N ALA A 635 23.89 -7.44 14.56
CA ALA A 635 22.71 -8.30 14.61
C ALA A 635 21.44 -7.46 14.54
N ILE A 636 20.52 -7.86 13.68
CA ILE A 636 19.13 -7.41 13.79
C ILE A 636 18.44 -8.28 14.83
N ILE A 637 17.85 -7.66 15.84
CA ILE A 637 17.05 -8.34 16.86
C ILE A 637 15.59 -8.13 16.50
N ARG A 638 14.85 -9.22 16.30
CA ARG A 638 13.42 -9.19 15.95
C ARG A 638 12.61 -10.18 16.77
N GLU A 639 11.32 -9.91 16.90
CA GLU A 639 10.33 -10.75 17.55
C GLU A 639 9.17 -11.04 16.57
N LYS A 640 8.30 -11.98 16.91
CA LYS A 640 7.07 -12.22 16.18
C LYS A 640 6.26 -10.92 16.04
N GLY A 641 5.82 -10.61 14.82
CA GLY A 641 5.13 -9.35 14.50
C GLY A 641 6.05 -8.18 14.11
N SER A 642 7.37 -8.28 14.29
CA SER A 642 8.32 -7.35 13.66
C SER A 642 8.21 -7.40 12.12
N ASN A 643 8.44 -6.26 11.47
CA ASN A 643 8.33 -6.15 10.00
C ASN A 643 9.34 -5.20 9.34
N GLY A 644 10.25 -4.58 10.10
CA GLY A 644 11.31 -3.69 9.60
C GLY A 644 12.68 -4.36 9.45
N GLU A 645 12.74 -5.69 9.49
CA GLU A 645 14.01 -6.42 9.59
C GLU A 645 14.87 -6.36 8.33
N ARG A 646 14.27 -6.30 7.13
CA ARG A 646 15.01 -6.44 5.86
C ARG A 646 15.71 -5.16 5.44
N GLU A 647 14.99 -4.05 5.49
CA GLU A 647 15.54 -2.73 5.21
C GLU A 647 16.64 -2.37 6.22
N MET A 648 16.47 -2.72 7.50
CA MET A 648 17.50 -2.53 8.52
C MET A 648 18.74 -3.40 8.25
N ALA A 649 18.54 -4.68 7.95
CA ALA A 649 19.65 -5.57 7.61
C ALA A 649 20.41 -5.07 6.38
N TYR A 650 19.69 -4.59 5.36
CA TYR A 650 20.31 -4.01 4.17
C TYR A 650 21.07 -2.72 4.49
N ALA A 651 20.55 -1.84 5.34
CA ALA A 651 21.23 -0.61 5.79
C ALA A 651 22.60 -0.92 6.41
N LEU A 652 22.63 -1.88 7.33
CA LEU A 652 23.84 -2.32 8.01
C LEU A 652 24.81 -3.00 7.03
N HIS A 653 24.31 -3.88 6.15
CA HIS A 653 25.13 -4.55 5.14
C HIS A 653 25.78 -3.55 4.18
N LEU A 654 25.01 -2.58 3.69
CA LEU A 654 25.48 -1.52 2.79
C LEU A 654 26.56 -0.67 3.45
N ALA A 655 26.43 -0.37 4.75
CA ALA A 655 27.45 0.36 5.53
C ALA A 655 28.72 -0.47 5.83
N GLY A 656 28.70 -1.77 5.55
CA GLY A 656 29.85 -2.68 5.67
C GLY A 656 29.80 -3.65 6.85
N PHE A 657 28.67 -3.84 7.52
CA PHE A 657 28.53 -4.87 8.57
C PHE A 657 28.20 -6.24 7.99
N ASP A 658 28.73 -7.29 8.61
CA ASP A 658 28.25 -8.66 8.40
C ASP A 658 27.05 -8.89 9.35
N VAL A 659 25.84 -8.99 8.78
CA VAL A 659 24.59 -8.91 9.55
C VAL A 659 24.06 -10.30 9.90
N LYS A 660 23.76 -10.52 11.18
CA LYS A 660 23.06 -11.70 11.70
C LYS A 660 21.56 -11.44 11.86
N ASP A 661 20.72 -12.36 11.41
CA ASP A 661 19.31 -12.42 11.78
C ASP A 661 19.15 -13.12 13.12
N VAL A 662 18.79 -12.39 14.18
CA VAL A 662 18.58 -12.94 15.52
C VAL A 662 17.12 -12.77 15.92
N HIS A 663 16.37 -13.87 15.86
CA HIS A 663 15.02 -13.91 16.39
C HIS A 663 15.06 -14.07 17.91
N MET A 664 14.06 -13.56 18.64
CA MET A 664 13.98 -13.76 20.09
C MET A 664 14.01 -15.24 20.51
N THR A 665 13.51 -16.15 19.67
CA THR A 665 13.64 -17.61 19.90
C THR A 665 15.10 -18.07 19.98
N ASP A 666 16.02 -17.43 19.24
CA ASP A 666 17.45 -17.77 19.26
C ASP A 666 18.08 -17.41 20.62
N LEU A 667 17.75 -16.24 21.16
CA LEU A 667 18.21 -15.79 22.48
C LEU A 667 17.58 -16.60 23.62
N ILE A 668 16.27 -16.88 23.53
CA ILE A 668 15.51 -17.64 24.54
C ILE A 668 15.99 -19.08 24.65
N SER A 669 16.31 -19.71 23.51
CA SER A 669 16.85 -21.07 23.50
C SER A 669 18.34 -21.12 23.90
N GLY A 670 19.07 -20.01 23.72
CA GLY A 670 20.51 -19.92 23.91
C GLY A 670 21.32 -20.34 22.68
N ARG A 671 20.70 -20.35 21.49
CA ARG A 671 21.41 -20.55 20.21
C ARG A 671 22.31 -19.38 19.84
N GLU A 672 22.00 -18.19 20.34
CA GLU A 672 22.78 -16.96 20.20
C GLU A 672 22.88 -16.26 21.56
N ASP A 673 24.01 -15.61 21.83
CA ASP A 673 24.31 -14.93 23.10
C ASP A 673 25.00 -13.57 22.93
N LEU A 674 25.14 -13.10 21.68
CA LEU A 674 25.64 -11.78 21.28
C LEU A 674 27.10 -11.50 21.63
N ARG A 675 27.88 -12.50 22.07
CA ARG A 675 29.29 -12.31 22.47
C ARG A 675 30.18 -11.86 21.31
N ASP A 676 29.90 -12.31 20.09
CA ASP A 676 30.66 -11.96 18.89
C ASP A 676 30.05 -10.79 18.10
N VAL A 677 29.06 -10.10 18.66
CA VAL A 677 28.37 -8.96 18.04
C VAL A 677 28.81 -7.66 18.71
N ASN A 678 29.05 -6.61 17.93
CA ASN A 678 29.40 -5.28 18.43
C ASN A 678 28.30 -4.24 18.20
N MET A 679 27.34 -4.51 17.31
CA MET A 679 26.18 -3.65 17.12
C MET A 679 24.90 -4.47 17.08
N ILE A 680 23.89 -4.06 17.86
CA ILE A 680 22.54 -4.62 17.72
C ILE A 680 21.58 -3.54 17.20
N ALA A 681 20.63 -3.94 16.37
CA ALA A 681 19.53 -3.12 15.93
C ALA A 681 18.20 -3.78 16.29
N PHE A 682 17.43 -3.19 17.20
CA PHE A 682 16.05 -3.57 17.46
C PHE A 682 15.16 -2.97 16.37
N VAL A 683 14.54 -3.84 15.58
CA VAL A 683 13.84 -3.45 14.35
C VAL A 683 12.43 -2.91 14.64
N GLY A 684 11.85 -2.19 13.68
CA GLY A 684 10.46 -1.74 13.74
C GLY A 684 9.43 -2.84 13.47
N GLY A 685 8.16 -2.52 13.75
CA GLY A 685 7.01 -3.38 13.48
C GLY A 685 5.96 -3.33 14.58
N PHE A 686 5.23 -4.43 14.75
CA PHE A 686 4.15 -4.57 15.73
C PHE A 686 4.38 -5.85 16.53
N SER A 687 5.48 -5.92 17.30
CA SER A 687 5.78 -7.12 18.07
C SER A 687 4.62 -7.48 19.01
N ASN A 688 4.20 -8.75 18.98
CA ASN A 688 3.00 -9.23 19.70
C ASN A 688 1.71 -8.42 19.41
N SER A 689 1.61 -7.80 18.22
CA SER A 689 0.52 -6.90 17.83
C SER A 689 0.27 -5.72 18.78
N ASP A 690 1.27 -5.36 19.59
CA ASP A 690 1.17 -4.31 20.61
C ASP A 690 0.01 -4.50 21.63
N VAL A 691 -0.52 -5.72 21.79
CA VAL A 691 -1.75 -6.01 22.58
C VAL A 691 -1.68 -5.54 24.04
N LEU A 692 -0.50 -5.61 24.66
CA LEU A 692 -0.26 -5.21 26.06
C LEU A 692 0.27 -3.76 26.18
N GLY A 693 0.26 -3.03 25.06
CA GLY A 693 1.05 -1.82 24.80
C GLY A 693 2.30 -2.15 23.97
N SER A 694 2.74 -1.21 23.13
CA SER A 694 3.79 -1.49 22.17
C SER A 694 5.09 -1.96 22.82
N ALA A 695 5.71 -2.97 22.20
CA ALA A 695 6.96 -3.61 22.62
C ALA A 695 6.99 -4.24 24.02
N LYS A 696 5.93 -4.17 24.84
CA LYS A 696 5.95 -4.76 26.20
C LYS A 696 6.05 -6.28 26.21
N GLY A 697 5.39 -6.94 25.26
CA GLY A 697 5.52 -8.39 25.08
C GLY A 697 6.95 -8.79 24.73
N TRP A 698 7.61 -8.00 23.88
CA TRP A 698 9.00 -8.18 23.50
C TRP A 698 9.96 -7.88 24.68
N ALA A 699 9.71 -6.82 25.46
CA ALA A 699 10.45 -6.53 26.69
C ALA A 699 10.34 -7.68 27.69
N GLY A 700 9.14 -8.25 27.87
CA GLY A 700 8.91 -9.42 28.73
C GLY A 700 9.71 -10.64 28.31
N ALA A 701 9.91 -10.84 27.00
CA ALA A 701 10.75 -11.92 26.48
C ALA A 701 12.23 -11.79 26.89
N PHE A 702 12.73 -10.57 27.08
CA PHE A 702 14.04 -10.33 27.68
C PHE A 702 14.01 -10.43 29.20
N LEU A 703 13.07 -9.76 29.87
CA LEU A 703 13.06 -9.63 31.33
C LEU A 703 12.83 -10.95 32.06
N TYR A 704 11.98 -11.84 31.51
CA TYR A 704 11.53 -13.05 32.18
C TYR A 704 12.17 -14.34 31.65
N ASN A 705 13.11 -14.25 30.71
CA ASN A 705 13.91 -15.38 30.26
C ASN A 705 15.38 -15.17 30.63
N GLU A 706 15.92 -16.04 31.48
CA GLU A 706 17.28 -15.89 32.03
C GLU A 706 18.37 -15.82 30.94
N LYS A 707 18.26 -16.63 29.88
CA LYS A 707 19.25 -16.68 28.80
C LYS A 707 19.22 -15.40 27.95
N ALA A 708 18.02 -14.99 27.54
CA ALA A 708 17.85 -13.77 26.77
C ALA A 708 18.28 -12.53 27.57
N LYS A 709 17.90 -12.45 28.85
CA LYS A 709 18.35 -11.40 29.76
C LYS A 709 19.86 -11.34 29.86
N LEU A 710 20.50 -12.49 30.12
CA LEU A 710 21.94 -12.57 30.30
C LEU A 710 22.70 -12.15 29.03
N ALA A 711 22.24 -12.57 27.85
CA ALA A 711 22.81 -12.14 26.57
C ALA A 711 22.76 -10.61 26.41
N LEU A 712 21.60 -10.01 26.68
CA LEU A 712 21.43 -8.56 26.60
C LEU A 712 22.27 -7.81 27.65
N ASP A 713 22.22 -8.22 28.90
CA ASP A 713 22.99 -7.60 29.99
C ASP A 713 24.50 -7.66 29.71
N ASN A 714 25.00 -8.80 29.20
CA ASN A 714 26.41 -8.95 28.83
C ASN A 714 26.80 -8.07 27.64
N PHE A 715 25.89 -7.87 26.68
CA PHE A 715 26.10 -6.95 25.57
C PHE A 715 26.22 -5.49 26.04
N TYR A 716 25.36 -5.04 26.95
CA TYR A 716 25.37 -3.66 27.46
C TYR A 716 26.49 -3.37 28.47
N LYS A 717 27.01 -4.39 29.17
CA LYS A 717 28.19 -4.26 30.06
C LYS A 717 29.50 -3.96 29.30
N ARG A 718 29.53 -4.22 28.01
CA ARG A 718 30.72 -4.04 27.17
C ARG A 718 30.85 -2.58 26.73
N ASN A 719 32.09 -2.09 26.69
CA ASN A 719 32.41 -0.73 26.21
C ASN A 719 32.69 -0.68 24.70
N ASP A 720 32.64 -1.82 24.01
CA ASP A 720 32.85 -1.98 22.56
C ASP A 720 31.53 -2.30 21.82
N THR A 721 30.39 -1.90 22.38
CA THR A 721 29.06 -2.18 21.82
C THR A 721 28.25 -0.92 21.54
N LEU A 722 27.47 -0.96 20.45
CA LEU A 722 26.47 0.02 20.04
C LEU A 722 25.08 -0.62 19.96
N SER A 723 24.03 0.17 20.18
CA SER A 723 22.66 -0.29 19.91
C SER A 723 21.80 0.76 19.24
N LEU A 724 20.98 0.35 18.29
CA LEU A 724 19.97 1.17 17.64
C LEU A 724 18.58 0.56 17.90
N GLY A 725 17.61 1.37 18.32
CA GLY A 725 16.20 0.99 18.37
C GLY A 725 15.39 1.90 17.46
N VAL A 726 14.73 1.33 16.47
CA VAL A 726 13.88 2.08 15.53
C VAL A 726 12.41 1.75 15.74
N CYS A 727 11.56 2.76 15.91
CA CYS A 727 10.11 2.61 16.07
C CYS A 727 9.75 1.62 17.20
N ASN A 728 9.35 0.38 16.88
CA ASN A 728 9.10 -0.67 17.88
C ASN A 728 10.36 -1.06 18.68
N GLY A 729 11.54 -1.00 18.07
CA GLY A 729 12.80 -1.11 18.77
C GLY A 729 13.11 0.08 19.68
N CYS A 730 12.69 1.30 19.30
CA CYS A 730 12.77 2.47 20.18
C CYS A 730 11.88 2.27 21.41
N GLN A 731 10.64 1.85 21.22
CA GLN A 731 9.71 1.51 22.30
C GLN A 731 10.28 0.43 23.23
N LEU A 732 10.91 -0.61 22.68
CA LEU A 732 11.58 -1.65 23.45
C LEU A 732 12.71 -1.10 24.32
N MET A 733 13.61 -0.30 23.73
CA MET A 733 14.74 0.28 24.47
C MET A 733 14.27 1.18 25.62
N MET A 734 13.18 1.91 25.38
CA MET A 734 12.55 2.74 26.40
C MET A 734 11.90 1.88 27.48
N GLU A 735 11.17 0.82 27.15
CA GLU A 735 10.52 -0.06 28.13
C GLU A 735 11.54 -0.85 28.98
N LEU A 736 12.70 -1.21 28.41
CA LEU A 736 13.80 -1.88 29.11
C LEU A 736 14.76 -0.92 29.85
N GLY A 737 14.56 0.39 29.74
CA GLY A 737 15.42 1.38 30.41
C GLY A 737 16.87 1.40 29.91
N LEU A 738 17.12 1.07 28.63
CA LEU A 738 18.47 0.84 28.11
C LEU A 738 19.30 2.11 27.86
N LEU A 739 18.67 3.29 27.82
CA LEU A 739 19.37 4.56 27.56
C LEU A 739 19.86 5.25 28.83
N TYR A 740 19.05 5.17 29.89
CA TYR A 740 19.24 5.89 31.16
C TYR A 740 19.04 4.93 32.34
N PRO A 741 19.83 3.84 32.43
CA PRO A 741 19.65 2.83 33.47
C PRO A 741 19.78 3.41 34.90
N GLU A 742 20.51 4.50 35.07
CA GLU A 742 20.67 5.24 36.33
C GLU A 742 19.36 5.82 36.87
N LEU A 743 18.34 6.00 36.02
CA LEU A 743 17.04 6.51 36.44
C LEU A 743 16.12 5.44 37.02
N GLY A 744 16.47 4.14 36.90
CA GLY A 744 15.60 3.03 37.28
C GLY A 744 14.19 3.19 36.71
N ASP A 745 13.15 2.89 37.48
CA ASP A 745 11.73 2.99 37.06
C ASP A 745 11.28 4.39 36.61
N LYS A 746 12.10 5.42 36.82
CA LYS A 746 11.81 6.80 36.40
C LYS A 746 12.28 7.12 34.97
N HIS A 747 12.90 6.17 34.27
CA HIS A 747 13.26 6.35 32.86
C HIS A 747 12.02 6.68 32.02
N PRO A 748 12.17 7.43 30.92
CA PRO A 748 11.04 7.79 30.06
C PRO A 748 10.42 6.56 29.40
N ARG A 749 9.14 6.67 29.03
CA ARG A 749 8.37 5.63 28.33
C ARG A 749 7.70 6.21 27.09
N MET A 750 7.30 5.32 26.18
CA MET A 750 6.55 5.68 24.99
C MET A 750 5.05 5.61 25.24
N HIS A 751 4.30 6.53 24.64
CA HIS A 751 2.85 6.63 24.78
C HIS A 751 2.15 6.72 23.42
N HIS A 752 0.83 6.50 23.40
CA HIS A 752 -0.01 6.77 22.24
C HIS A 752 0.22 8.19 21.71
N ASN A 753 0.23 8.31 20.38
CA ASN A 753 0.27 9.59 19.70
C ASN A 753 -0.85 10.50 20.24
N GLY A 754 -0.58 11.81 20.34
CA GLY A 754 -1.58 12.75 20.82
C GLY A 754 -2.85 12.79 19.96
N SER A 755 -2.78 12.40 18.68
CA SER A 755 -3.93 12.25 17.78
C SER A 755 -4.85 11.07 18.11
N GLY A 756 -4.37 10.08 18.87
CA GLY A 756 -5.08 8.83 19.17
C GLY A 756 -5.18 7.87 17.97
N ARG A 757 -4.36 8.07 16.94
CA ARG A 757 -4.32 7.22 15.73
C ARG A 757 -2.90 6.91 15.31
N TYR A 758 -2.78 5.87 14.48
CA TYR A 758 -1.57 5.58 13.73
C TYR A 758 -1.27 6.74 12.78
N GLU A 759 -0.01 7.14 12.70
CA GLU A 759 0.47 8.14 11.76
C GLU A 759 1.51 7.52 10.84
N SER A 760 1.36 7.80 9.55
CA SER A 760 2.34 7.48 8.52
C SER A 760 2.59 8.72 7.67
N ALA A 761 3.81 9.25 7.75
CA ALA A 761 4.19 10.51 7.13
C ALA A 761 5.67 10.56 6.78
N PHE A 762 6.01 11.41 5.81
CA PHE A 762 7.36 11.84 5.56
C PHE A 762 7.51 13.26 6.11
N VAL A 763 8.45 13.48 7.02
CA VAL A 763 8.54 14.73 7.80
C VAL A 763 9.94 15.31 7.79
N ASN A 764 10.03 16.57 8.22
CA ASN A 764 11.29 17.23 8.51
C ASN A 764 11.80 16.84 9.91
N MET A 765 13.06 16.44 9.99
CA MET A 765 13.75 16.19 11.24
C MET A 765 15.03 17.02 11.31
N SER A 766 15.21 17.74 12.41
CA SER A 766 16.40 18.54 12.71
C SER A 766 17.29 17.81 13.71
N VAL A 767 18.59 17.85 13.48
CA VAL A 767 19.58 17.25 14.40
C VAL A 767 20.31 18.36 15.15
N PRO A 768 20.08 18.53 16.48
CA PRO A 768 20.82 19.49 17.28
C PRO A 768 22.25 18.98 17.57
N GLU A 769 23.08 19.84 18.17
CA GLU A 769 24.35 19.40 18.77
C GLU A 769 24.09 18.25 19.76
N ASN A 770 24.83 17.16 19.59
CA ASN A 770 24.69 15.94 20.37
C ASN A 770 25.98 15.12 20.34
N ASN A 771 26.10 14.14 21.23
CA ASN A 771 27.26 13.23 21.31
C ASN A 771 26.97 11.82 20.79
N SER A 772 25.87 11.60 20.06
CA SER A 772 25.53 10.28 19.51
C SER A 772 26.59 9.86 18.48
N VAL A 773 27.08 8.63 18.60
CA VAL A 773 27.99 8.04 17.61
C VAL A 773 27.36 8.08 16.21
N MET A 774 26.07 7.78 16.10
CA MET A 774 25.39 7.74 14.81
C MET A 774 25.00 9.13 14.28
N LEU A 775 24.59 10.06 15.15
CA LEU A 775 23.92 11.30 14.70
C LEU A 775 24.73 12.60 14.89
N SER A 776 25.87 12.59 15.58
CA SER A 776 26.62 13.82 15.87
C SER A 776 27.12 14.57 14.62
N THR A 777 27.48 13.86 13.54
CA THR A 777 27.93 14.50 12.29
C THR A 777 26.84 15.25 11.53
N TYR A 778 25.57 15.11 11.95
CA TYR A 778 24.42 15.79 11.36
C TYR A 778 24.03 17.07 12.09
N ALA A 779 24.79 17.53 13.09
CA ALA A 779 24.46 18.74 13.83
C ALA A 779 24.18 19.94 12.89
N GLY A 780 23.05 20.61 13.11
CA GLY A 780 22.58 21.76 12.30
C GLY A 780 21.90 21.39 10.98
N THR A 781 21.75 20.10 10.66
CA THR A 781 21.02 19.67 9.46
C THR A 781 19.51 19.61 9.68
N ARG A 782 18.77 19.62 8.56
CA ARG A 782 17.33 19.35 8.49
C ARG A 782 17.10 18.37 7.36
N LEU A 783 16.61 17.18 7.67
CA LEU A 783 16.51 16.06 6.74
C LEU A 783 15.08 15.52 6.64
N GLY A 784 14.75 14.88 5.53
CA GLY A 784 13.49 14.15 5.36
C GLY A 784 13.61 12.75 5.95
N VAL A 785 12.58 12.29 6.68
CA VAL A 785 12.57 10.93 7.24
C VAL A 785 11.15 10.36 7.31
N TRP A 786 11.04 9.05 7.08
CA TRP A 786 9.79 8.31 7.24
C TRP A 786 9.44 8.08 8.71
N LEU A 787 8.15 8.06 9.01
CA LEU A 787 7.62 7.57 10.29
C LEU A 787 6.34 6.78 10.06
N ALA A 788 6.09 5.80 10.93
CA ALA A 788 4.98 4.88 10.80
C ALA A 788 4.66 4.25 12.19
N HIS A 789 3.87 4.92 13.03
CA HIS A 789 3.61 4.45 14.41
C HIS A 789 2.28 4.95 15.01
N GLY A 790 1.72 4.20 15.96
CA GLY A 790 0.57 4.62 16.80
C GLY A 790 0.95 5.03 18.23
N GLU A 791 2.13 4.63 18.69
CA GLU A 791 2.63 4.81 20.07
C GLU A 791 4.04 5.43 20.08
N GLY A 792 4.21 6.58 19.41
CA GLY A 792 5.50 7.22 19.23
C GLY A 792 5.77 8.43 20.11
N ARG A 793 4.92 8.73 21.09
CA ARG A 793 5.04 9.96 21.88
C ARG A 793 6.06 9.83 23.00
N PHE A 794 7.12 10.63 22.96
CA PHE A 794 8.01 10.85 24.09
C PHE A 794 7.34 11.79 25.11
N GLN A 795 7.16 11.30 26.34
CA GLN A 795 6.70 12.12 27.45
C GLN A 795 7.86 12.40 28.40
N LEU A 796 8.36 13.64 28.38
CA LEU A 796 9.59 14.06 29.05
C LEU A 796 9.29 15.20 30.02
N LYS A 797 9.79 15.08 31.26
CA LYS A 797 9.59 16.11 32.30
C LYS A 797 10.41 17.38 32.03
N ASP A 798 11.73 17.29 32.20
CA ASP A 798 12.66 18.39 31.97
C ASP A 798 13.67 17.92 30.93
N GLN A 799 13.81 18.69 29.85
CA GLN A 799 14.66 18.35 28.72
C GLN A 799 16.11 18.14 29.13
N LYS A 800 16.61 18.86 30.15
CA LYS A 800 18.03 18.81 30.56
C LYS A 800 18.48 17.45 31.09
N ASN A 801 17.53 16.58 31.44
CA ASN A 801 17.80 15.24 31.94
C ASN A 801 18.03 14.21 30.82
N TYR A 802 17.86 14.61 29.56
CA TYR A 802 17.88 13.70 28.41
C TYR A 802 18.75 14.26 27.28
N THR A 803 19.49 13.38 26.63
CA THR A 803 20.27 13.73 25.44
C THR A 803 19.38 13.59 24.21
N VAL A 804 18.76 14.69 23.79
CA VAL A 804 17.95 14.74 22.56
C VAL A 804 18.85 14.71 21.33
N ALA A 805 18.84 13.61 20.59
CA ALA A 805 19.69 13.41 19.41
C ALA A 805 19.01 13.87 18.10
N ALA A 806 17.68 13.96 18.07
CA ALA A 806 16.94 14.51 16.93
C ALA A 806 15.56 15.04 17.36
N ARG A 807 15.04 16.02 16.60
CA ARG A 807 13.73 16.64 16.80
C ARG A 807 12.93 16.68 15.51
N PHE A 808 11.62 16.51 15.58
CA PHE A 808 10.74 16.97 14.51
C PHE A 808 10.94 18.48 14.34
N SER A 809 11.12 18.94 13.09
CA SER A 809 11.49 20.34 12.84
C SER A 809 10.35 21.33 13.12
N TYR A 810 9.11 20.86 13.10
CA TYR A 810 7.93 21.62 13.50
C TYR A 810 7.43 21.11 14.84
N GLU A 811 7.02 22.02 15.73
CA GLU A 811 6.53 21.64 17.06
C GLU A 811 5.08 21.15 17.06
N GLN A 812 4.30 21.57 16.06
CA GLN A 812 2.86 21.30 15.98
C GLN A 812 2.54 20.15 15.03
N TYR A 813 1.48 19.40 15.33
CA TYR A 813 0.87 18.43 14.44
C TYR A 813 0.46 19.07 13.09
N PRO A 814 0.65 18.41 11.94
CA PRO A 814 1.18 17.05 11.77
C PRO A 814 2.71 16.94 11.69
N GLY A 815 3.45 18.05 11.63
CA GLY A 815 4.91 18.05 11.55
C GLY A 815 5.60 17.46 12.78
N ASN A 816 5.00 17.63 13.97
CA ASN A 816 5.20 16.76 15.14
C ASN A 816 4.03 15.76 15.20
N PRO A 817 4.16 14.57 14.58
CA PRO A 817 3.03 13.67 14.33
C PRO A 817 2.48 13.01 15.60
N ASN A 818 3.28 12.92 16.67
CA ASN A 818 2.91 12.22 17.90
C ASN A 818 2.72 13.14 19.10
N ASP A 819 2.90 14.46 18.94
CA ASP A 819 2.89 15.46 20.02
C ASP A 819 3.96 15.16 21.11
N SER A 820 5.15 14.68 20.70
CA SER A 820 6.26 14.46 21.63
C SER A 820 6.72 15.76 22.28
N ASP A 821 7.06 15.70 23.56
CA ASP A 821 7.59 16.84 24.30
C ASP A 821 8.91 17.33 23.67
N PHE A 822 9.08 18.65 23.59
CA PHE A 822 10.22 19.30 22.92
C PHE A 822 10.42 18.90 21.45
N ALA A 823 9.34 18.43 20.80
CA ALA A 823 9.35 17.84 19.47
C ALA A 823 10.38 16.69 19.33
N THR A 824 10.65 15.96 20.42
CA THR A 824 11.67 14.90 20.44
C THR A 824 11.33 13.80 19.45
N ALA A 825 12.30 13.42 18.61
CA ALA A 825 12.20 12.31 17.66
C ALA A 825 13.18 11.18 17.98
N ALA A 826 14.31 11.50 18.64
CA ALA A 826 15.31 10.53 19.08
C ALA A 826 15.98 10.95 20.39
N LEU A 827 16.30 9.95 21.22
CA LEU A 827 17.10 10.08 22.45
C LEU A 827 18.35 9.20 22.36
N CYS A 828 19.41 9.61 23.04
CA CYS A 828 20.66 8.85 23.11
C CYS A 828 21.16 8.68 24.56
N SER A 829 21.88 7.59 24.84
CA SER A 829 22.56 7.40 26.12
C SER A 829 23.59 8.49 26.38
N ALA A 830 23.94 8.71 27.65
CA ALA A 830 24.88 9.75 28.06
C ALA A 830 26.26 9.63 27.39
N ASP A 831 26.69 8.41 27.06
CA ASP A 831 27.96 8.11 26.38
C ASP A 831 27.86 8.08 24.84
N GLY A 832 26.66 8.33 24.29
CA GLY A 832 26.44 8.41 22.84
C GLY A 832 26.29 7.07 22.10
N ARG A 833 26.44 5.92 22.78
CA ARG A 833 26.52 4.59 22.13
C ARG A 833 25.17 3.96 21.80
N HIS A 834 24.12 4.33 22.52
CA HIS A 834 22.81 3.71 22.42
C HIS A 834 21.78 4.74 21.95
N LEU A 835 21.19 4.52 20.78
CA LEU A 835 20.27 5.45 20.12
C LEU A 835 18.87 4.83 20.00
N ALA A 836 17.86 5.52 20.50
CA ALA A 836 16.46 5.18 20.30
C ALA A 836 15.79 6.28 19.46
N ILE A 837 15.24 5.91 18.31
CA ILE A 837 14.66 6.82 17.31
C ILE A 837 13.30 6.32 16.84
N MET A 838 12.29 7.18 16.84
CA MET A 838 10.96 6.81 16.35
C MET A 838 10.86 6.79 14.81
N PRO A 839 11.40 7.78 14.09
CA PRO A 839 11.48 7.74 12.63
C PRO A 839 12.37 6.59 12.08
N HIS A 840 12.04 6.14 10.87
CA HIS A 840 12.69 5.04 10.16
C HIS A 840 13.78 5.54 9.19
N ILE A 841 15.01 5.74 9.70
CA ILE A 841 16.16 6.15 8.88
C ILE A 841 16.61 5.06 7.88
N GLU A 842 16.34 3.79 8.18
CA GLU A 842 16.60 2.64 7.32
C GLU A 842 15.62 2.54 6.14
N ARG A 843 14.42 3.13 6.26
CA ARG A 843 13.45 3.26 5.16
C ARG A 843 13.69 4.50 4.31
N SER A 844 14.67 5.32 4.68
CA SER A 844 15.00 6.59 4.03
C SER A 844 16.44 6.59 3.49
N LEU A 845 17.00 5.44 3.11
CA LEU A 845 18.39 5.32 2.66
C LEU A 845 18.69 5.89 1.28
N PHE A 846 17.69 6.04 0.41
CA PHE A 846 17.90 6.33 -1.00
C PHE A 846 17.19 7.61 -1.43
N ALA A 847 17.73 8.31 -2.44
CA ALA A 847 17.02 9.46 -2.98
C ALA A 847 15.65 9.07 -3.56
N TRP A 848 15.55 7.88 -4.15
CA TRP A 848 14.33 7.40 -4.81
C TRP A 848 13.25 6.87 -3.89
N ASN A 849 13.55 6.57 -2.61
CA ASN A 849 12.53 6.19 -1.61
C ASN A 849 12.17 7.34 -0.67
N TRP A 850 12.59 8.57 -0.99
CA TRP A 850 12.10 9.79 -0.38
C TRP A 850 10.93 10.33 -1.23
N PRO A 851 9.71 10.47 -0.68
CA PRO A 851 8.57 11.07 -1.37
C PRO A 851 8.80 12.47 -1.92
N TYR A 852 9.76 13.18 -1.33
CA TYR A 852 10.22 14.48 -1.79
C TYR A 852 11.72 14.54 -1.63
N TYR A 853 12.42 14.80 -2.73
CA TYR A 853 13.87 14.99 -2.76
C TYR A 853 14.18 16.35 -3.42
N PRO A 854 15.20 17.09 -2.95
CA PRO A 854 15.50 18.40 -3.54
C PRO A 854 15.81 18.30 -5.04
N ALA A 855 15.28 19.25 -5.81
CA ALA A 855 15.49 19.32 -7.25
C ALA A 855 16.99 19.41 -7.61
N GLY A 856 17.39 18.75 -8.69
CA GLY A 856 18.77 18.70 -9.18
C GLY A 856 19.69 17.75 -8.39
N LYS A 857 19.14 16.95 -7.48
CA LYS A 857 19.87 15.96 -6.66
C LYS A 857 19.35 14.53 -6.81
N GLN A 858 18.41 14.28 -7.72
CA GLN A 858 17.82 12.96 -7.96
C GLN A 858 18.84 11.88 -8.35
N GLN A 859 20.02 12.29 -8.84
CA GLN A 859 21.15 11.43 -9.18
C GLN A 859 21.93 10.89 -7.98
N HIS A 860 21.64 11.35 -6.75
CA HIS A 860 22.27 10.80 -5.56
C HIS A 860 21.94 9.31 -5.41
N GLU A 861 22.98 8.49 -5.23
CA GLU A 861 22.86 7.04 -5.07
C GLU A 861 22.26 6.69 -3.71
N VAL A 862 22.48 7.53 -2.70
CA VAL A 862 22.01 7.37 -1.32
C VAL A 862 21.56 8.72 -0.77
N SER A 863 20.75 8.69 0.28
CA SER A 863 20.40 9.86 1.07
C SER A 863 21.44 10.13 2.15
N PRO A 864 21.40 11.29 2.82
CA PRO A 864 22.27 11.57 3.96
C PRO A 864 22.21 10.51 5.07
N TRP A 865 21.12 9.77 5.23
CA TRP A 865 20.95 8.80 6.33
C TRP A 865 21.93 7.62 6.31
N ILE A 866 22.59 7.34 5.19
CA ILE A 866 23.64 6.30 5.12
C ILE A 866 24.78 6.56 6.11
N GLU A 867 25.10 7.84 6.36
CA GLU A 867 26.24 8.22 7.18
C GLU A 867 26.08 7.79 8.65
N ALA A 868 24.85 7.72 9.17
CA ALA A 868 24.57 7.22 10.52
C ALA A 868 25.06 5.77 10.70
N PHE A 869 24.81 4.92 9.71
CA PHE A 869 25.25 3.52 9.71
C PHE A 869 26.76 3.40 9.46
N VAL A 870 27.32 4.27 8.62
CA VAL A 870 28.78 4.35 8.40
C VAL A 870 29.51 4.76 9.68
N ASN A 871 28.99 5.73 10.42
CA ASN A 871 29.55 6.19 11.68
C ASN A 871 29.56 5.07 12.71
N ALA A 872 28.46 4.32 12.82
CA ALA A 872 28.40 3.13 13.68
C ALA A 872 29.48 2.10 13.30
N ARG A 873 29.64 1.82 12.00
CA ARG A 873 30.63 0.86 11.48
C ARG A 873 32.06 1.32 11.73
N LYS A 874 32.36 2.61 11.55
CA LYS A 874 33.69 3.20 11.87
C LYS A 874 34.02 3.04 13.34
N TRP A 875 33.09 3.43 14.22
CA TRP A 875 33.28 3.32 15.67
C TRP A 875 33.55 1.89 16.11
N VAL A 876 32.78 0.91 15.60
CA VAL A 876 33.01 -0.50 15.92
C VAL A 876 34.37 -0.97 15.41
N ALA A 877 34.73 -0.61 14.18
CA ALA A 877 36.02 -0.99 13.60
C ALA A 877 37.19 -0.54 14.49
N GLU A 878 37.17 0.70 14.98
CA GLU A 878 38.17 1.25 15.89
C GLU A 878 38.26 0.47 17.21
N LYS A 879 37.12 0.02 17.76
CA LYS A 879 37.10 -0.76 19.00
C LYS A 879 37.60 -2.19 18.80
N VAL A 880 37.30 -2.80 17.65
CA VAL A 880 37.74 -4.16 17.34
C VAL A 880 39.23 -4.21 17.01
N THR A 881 39.80 -3.23 16.33
CA THR A 881 41.26 -3.17 16.05
C THR A 881 42.10 -2.75 17.24
N SER A 882 41.50 -2.11 18.25
CA SER A 882 42.17 -1.72 19.50
C SER A 882 42.33 -2.86 20.52
N LYS A 883 41.75 -4.03 20.26
CA LYS A 883 41.90 -5.28 21.03
C LYS A 883 42.91 -6.19 20.34
#